data_AF-A0A166BV12-F1
#
_entry.id   AF-A0A166BV12-F1
#
_cell.length_a   1.000
_cell.length_b   1.000
_cell.length_c   1.000
_cell.angle_alpha   90.00
_cell.angle_beta   90.00
_cell.angle_gamma   90.00
#
_symmetry.space_group_name_H-M   'P 1'
#
loop_
_entity.id
_entity.type
_entity.pdbx_description
1 polymer ?
#
loop_
_entity_poly.entity_id
_entity_poly.type
_entity_poly.pdbx_seq_one_letter_code
_entity_poly.pdbx_strand_id
1 'polypeptide(L)'
;MIMDGEAALALSVGLDEIEFRNNRLSFNIELHDAMKRTGGCTKDADALTITWPANSASYTVSFVSRADALRKVAQLNDTIHFGRSLKVEVANAPPSSCTTPSGTTFVNIRNLPRYVRYGEVHALVRPEGLPLRTLPTGNVSGDVAMLYVYLAMLTSGCSAEDVASVRQSSRNAHISAEEIVTINAPFRTRNHAVGIQNFLNARRLPDDTSFRVILPPAFSYSLTVPTQQFEAQRILWAELCRSISAPPSSKEHCHLEFTSGADKWTICLCISGTNEKAVGAAKVRVEHLAAGETVDGWNSRIDHDAFVERVLSDCGAFVHIHRSQRRIRLYGSPQSVVRARAVVADELARLSAVKVVKHVPQKSVPFLLRQGLSVLRELLGDPNICFDFTNRTLSAPGSDESQHIVRSILEQASLSITVLLKDENQDACPVCFDTVSFPMRLDCGHVYCAACLHHFLVRAVHSDNFPLSCIGDEARCGVPVALPSIMRYLSPYSFSRLLEAAFRAYIVRHPQELRFCRTPDCGQICRVVPQNGPRPVPTQCPACLDIVCPGCNEDVHEGSTCAENRAHNNPAEQDRLVEAWIAGQGGRVKKCPQCGVPVEKTAGCNHIACRCGAHVCWHCTGVFDAGDIYGHMRAAHGSYYAEPAEDPFAGIDHAEQENMLRQAREGRGQRDGGWCIV
;
A
#
# COMPACT_ATOMS: atom_id res chain seq x y z
N MET A 1 13.22 4.17 -1.52
CA MET A 1 12.37 3.05 -1.98
C MET A 1 11.80 3.46 -3.32
N ILE A 2 12.46 3.06 -4.40
CA ILE A 2 12.06 3.38 -5.77
C ILE A 2 11.03 2.31 -6.14
N MET A 3 9.80 2.73 -6.47
CA MET A 3 8.69 1.83 -6.79
C MET A 3 8.77 1.27 -8.22
N ASP A 4 9.82 1.62 -8.96
CA ASP A 4 9.96 1.29 -10.37
C ASP A 4 11.35 0.69 -10.64
N GLY A 5 11.35 -0.50 -11.25
CA GLY A 5 12.57 -1.19 -11.66
C GLY A 5 13.28 -0.47 -12.81
N GLU A 6 12.56 0.26 -13.67
CA GLU A 6 13.17 1.06 -14.74
C GLU A 6 13.78 2.36 -14.23
N ALA A 7 13.13 3.06 -13.29
CA ALA A 7 13.73 4.22 -12.62
C ALA A 7 14.96 3.85 -11.77
N ALA A 8 14.95 2.68 -11.12
CA ALA A 8 16.11 2.17 -10.39
C ALA A 8 17.28 1.82 -11.33
N LEU A 9 16.98 1.22 -12.50
CA LEU A 9 17.97 0.93 -13.54
C LEU A 9 18.50 2.22 -14.21
N ALA A 10 17.63 3.20 -14.46
CA ALA A 10 18.02 4.49 -15.03
C ALA A 10 18.90 5.32 -14.08
N LEU A 11 18.68 5.20 -12.77
CA LEU A 11 19.55 5.81 -11.75
C LEU A 11 20.86 5.03 -11.55
N SER A 12 20.88 3.71 -11.74
CA SER A 12 22.11 2.91 -11.62
C SER A 12 23.05 3.10 -12.81
N VAL A 13 22.51 3.35 -14.01
CA VAL A 13 23.31 3.64 -15.22
C VAL A 13 24.18 4.89 -15.07
N GLY A 14 23.82 5.84 -14.19
CA GLY A 14 24.64 7.02 -13.87
C GLY A 14 25.61 6.84 -12.70
N LEU A 15 25.57 5.70 -12.01
CA LEU A 15 26.36 5.41 -10.80
C LEU A 15 27.35 4.26 -10.96
N ASP A 16 27.16 3.41 -11.97
CA ASP A 16 28.17 2.43 -12.37
C ASP A 16 29.44 3.15 -12.85
N GLU A 17 30.60 2.64 -12.43
CA GLU A 17 31.94 3.12 -12.82
C GLU A 17 32.45 4.41 -12.13
N ILE A 18 31.83 4.84 -11.02
CA ILE A 18 32.40 5.91 -10.20
C ILE A 18 33.63 5.41 -9.42
N GLU A 19 34.80 6.03 -9.66
CA GLU A 19 36.01 5.78 -8.89
C GLU A 19 35.91 6.38 -7.48
N PHE A 20 36.00 5.53 -6.45
CA PHE A 20 36.12 5.96 -5.07
C PHE A 20 37.30 5.26 -4.41
N ARG A 21 38.31 6.04 -4.00
CA ARG A 21 39.52 5.56 -3.30
C ARG A 21 40.23 4.41 -4.02
N ASN A 22 40.51 4.59 -5.31
CA ASN A 22 41.20 3.63 -6.19
C ASN A 22 40.50 2.27 -6.39
N ASN A 23 39.20 2.18 -6.07
CA ASN A 23 38.37 1.03 -6.40
C ASN A 23 37.19 1.48 -7.28
N ARG A 24 36.87 0.69 -8.30
CA ARG A 24 35.67 0.87 -9.13
C ARG A 24 34.49 0.24 -8.40
N LEU A 25 33.50 1.06 -8.05
CA LEU A 25 32.27 0.59 -7.42
C LEU A 25 31.38 -0.03 -8.50
N SER A 26 31.05 -1.31 -8.34
CA SER A 26 29.97 -1.95 -9.10
C SER A 26 28.71 -2.00 -8.23
N PHE A 27 27.61 -1.47 -8.73
CA PHE A 27 26.35 -1.46 -8.00
C PHE A 27 25.50 -2.64 -8.45
N ASN A 28 25.45 -3.70 -7.62
CA ASN A 28 24.53 -4.80 -7.85
C ASN A 28 23.18 -4.46 -7.20
N ILE A 29 22.12 -4.30 -8.00
CA ILE A 29 20.75 -4.10 -7.49
C ILE A 29 20.24 -5.47 -7.02
N GLU A 30 20.50 -5.81 -5.76
CA GLU A 30 19.84 -6.94 -5.11
C GLU A 30 18.43 -6.50 -4.68
N LEU A 31 17.42 -7.08 -5.32
CA LEU A 31 16.04 -7.05 -4.82
C LEU A 31 16.06 -7.71 -3.43
N HIS A 32 15.97 -6.89 -2.39
CA HIS A 32 16.03 -7.38 -1.02
C HIS A 32 14.86 -8.35 -0.77
N ASP A 33 15.19 -9.64 -0.71
CA ASP A 33 14.21 -10.69 -0.44
C ASP A 33 14.02 -10.83 1.07
N ALA A 34 12.90 -10.29 1.56
CA ALA A 34 12.20 -10.76 2.75
C ALA A 34 10.81 -10.09 2.81
N MET A 35 9.78 -10.84 2.39
CA MET A 35 8.35 -10.66 2.74
C MET A 35 7.59 -9.44 2.19
N LYS A 36 8.14 -8.72 1.20
CA LYS A 36 7.35 -7.75 0.43
C LYS A 36 7.59 -7.94 -1.06
N ARG A 37 6.98 -8.99 -1.63
CA ARG A 37 6.59 -8.95 -3.05
C ARG A 37 5.44 -7.96 -3.18
N THR A 38 5.74 -6.67 -3.09
CA THR A 38 4.81 -5.59 -3.45
C THR A 38 4.85 -5.44 -4.97
N GLY A 39 4.03 -6.22 -5.66
CA GLY A 39 3.71 -5.99 -7.06
C GLY A 39 2.60 -4.95 -7.14
N GLY A 40 2.94 -3.68 -7.38
CA GLY A 40 1.97 -2.74 -7.93
C GLY A 40 1.67 -3.16 -9.36
N CYS A 41 0.59 -3.91 -9.59
CA CYS A 41 0.18 -4.30 -10.93
C CYS A 41 -0.68 -3.19 -11.54
N THR A 42 -0.03 -2.09 -11.97
CA THR A 42 -0.62 -1.19 -12.96
C THR A 42 -0.32 -1.64 -14.39
N LYS A 43 0.64 -2.56 -14.59
CA LYS A 43 1.09 -2.98 -15.93
C LYS A 43 0.07 -3.83 -16.70
N ASP A 44 -0.80 -4.59 -16.02
CA ASP A 44 -1.83 -5.44 -16.65
C ASP A 44 -3.28 -4.95 -16.48
N ALA A 45 -3.49 -3.78 -15.86
CA ALA A 45 -4.85 -3.28 -15.58
C ALA A 45 -5.70 -3.03 -16.85
N ASP A 46 -5.04 -2.75 -17.96
CA ASP A 46 -5.67 -2.52 -19.27
C ASP A 46 -5.52 -3.72 -20.22
N ALA A 47 -5.04 -4.86 -19.73
CA ALA A 47 -4.83 -6.06 -20.51
C ALA A 47 -5.93 -7.10 -20.27
N LEU A 48 -6.62 -7.50 -21.34
CA LEU A 48 -7.70 -8.46 -21.30
C LEU A 48 -7.15 -9.88 -21.50
N THR A 49 -7.40 -10.77 -20.55
CA THR A 49 -7.08 -12.19 -20.71
C THR A 49 -8.29 -12.92 -21.26
N ILE A 50 -8.17 -13.42 -22.48
CA ILE A 50 -9.22 -14.19 -23.17
C ILE A 50 -8.77 -15.66 -23.19
N THR A 51 -9.60 -16.54 -22.65
CA THR A 51 -9.35 -17.99 -22.64
C THR A 51 -10.49 -18.77 -23.28
N TRP A 52 -10.15 -19.77 -24.10
CA TRP A 52 -11.11 -20.71 -24.68
C TRP A 52 -10.45 -22.07 -24.98
N PRO A 53 -11.21 -23.18 -24.99
CA PRO A 53 -10.73 -24.49 -25.43
C PRO A 53 -10.23 -24.47 -26.89
N ALA A 54 -9.11 -25.12 -27.18
CA ALA A 54 -8.60 -25.27 -28.54
C ALA A 54 -9.47 -26.24 -29.36
N ASN A 55 -9.58 -26.01 -30.68
CA ASN A 55 -10.37 -26.90 -31.56
C ASN A 55 -9.84 -28.34 -31.53
N SER A 56 -10.75 -29.29 -31.30
CA SER A 56 -10.50 -30.74 -31.32
C SER A 56 -10.36 -31.30 -32.74
N ALA A 57 -9.48 -32.29 -32.92
CA ALA A 57 -9.36 -33.03 -34.18
C ALA A 57 -10.61 -33.88 -34.46
N SER A 58 -10.93 -34.06 -35.75
CA SER A 58 -12.04 -34.89 -36.21
C SER A 58 -11.64 -35.76 -37.39
N TYR A 59 -12.02 -37.03 -37.35
CA TYR A 59 -11.70 -38.04 -38.37
C TYR A 59 -12.97 -38.66 -38.94
N THR A 60 -12.99 -38.89 -40.25
CA THR A 60 -14.07 -39.64 -40.90
C THR A 60 -13.58 -41.02 -41.31
N VAL A 61 -14.32 -42.05 -40.91
CA VAL A 61 -14.00 -43.46 -41.16
C VAL A 61 -15.06 -44.10 -42.03
N SER A 62 -14.66 -44.83 -43.07
CA SER A 62 -15.56 -45.67 -43.85
C SER A 62 -15.65 -47.08 -43.28
N PHE A 63 -16.88 -47.61 -43.28
CA PHE A 63 -17.21 -48.99 -42.98
C PHE A 63 -17.92 -49.62 -44.17
N VAL A 64 -17.59 -50.88 -44.43
CA VAL A 64 -18.17 -51.66 -45.54
C VAL A 64 -19.63 -52.02 -45.28
N SER A 65 -20.04 -52.16 -44.01
CA SER A 65 -21.40 -52.51 -43.59
C SER A 65 -21.98 -51.46 -42.63
N ARG A 66 -23.25 -51.08 -42.85
CA ARG A 66 -23.99 -50.17 -41.96
C ARG A 66 -24.17 -50.75 -40.56
N ALA A 67 -24.33 -52.08 -40.44
CA ALA A 67 -24.45 -52.73 -39.14
C ALA A 67 -23.16 -52.58 -38.32
N ASP A 68 -22.01 -52.67 -38.97
CA ASP A 68 -20.70 -52.58 -38.33
C ASP A 68 -20.40 -51.13 -37.91
N ALA A 69 -20.77 -50.16 -38.76
CA ALA A 69 -20.71 -48.74 -38.44
C ALA A 69 -21.53 -48.38 -37.19
N LEU A 70 -22.78 -48.88 -37.10
CA LEU A 70 -23.65 -48.61 -35.95
C LEU A 70 -23.16 -49.30 -34.67
N ARG A 71 -22.62 -50.53 -34.76
CA ARG A 71 -21.97 -51.19 -33.61
C ARG A 71 -20.79 -50.39 -33.11
N LYS A 72 -19.95 -49.87 -34.02
CA LYS A 72 -18.76 -49.10 -33.65
C LYS A 72 -19.12 -47.72 -33.10
N VAL A 73 -20.17 -47.08 -33.60
CA VAL A 73 -20.75 -45.84 -33.01
C VAL A 73 -21.22 -46.12 -31.58
N ALA A 74 -22.00 -47.17 -31.34
CA ALA A 74 -22.46 -47.52 -30.00
C ALA A 74 -21.31 -47.89 -29.05
N GLN A 75 -20.20 -48.41 -29.58
CA GLN A 75 -19.03 -48.78 -28.79
C GLN A 75 -18.15 -47.58 -28.40
N LEU A 76 -18.07 -46.55 -29.25
CA LEU A 76 -17.12 -45.44 -29.10
C LEU A 76 -17.77 -44.10 -28.77
N ASN A 77 -19.08 -43.94 -28.95
CA ASN A 77 -19.76 -42.70 -28.59
C ASN A 77 -19.85 -42.56 -27.07
N ASP A 78 -19.50 -41.38 -26.56
CA ASP A 78 -19.43 -40.99 -25.16
C ASP A 78 -18.38 -41.75 -24.31
N THR A 79 -17.54 -42.60 -24.91
CA THR A 79 -16.46 -43.29 -24.19
C THR A 79 -15.19 -42.46 -24.12
N ILE A 80 -14.42 -42.63 -23.04
CA ILE A 80 -13.21 -41.86 -22.80
C ILE A 80 -12.02 -42.52 -23.51
N HIS A 81 -11.48 -41.83 -24.51
CA HIS A 81 -10.25 -42.23 -25.20
C HIS A 81 -9.33 -41.02 -25.38
N PHE A 82 -8.02 -41.24 -25.23
CA PHE A 82 -7.02 -40.16 -25.28
C PHE A 82 -7.31 -39.01 -24.30
N GLY A 83 -7.94 -39.31 -23.15
CA GLY A 83 -8.30 -38.31 -22.14
C GLY A 83 -9.54 -37.47 -22.43
N ARG A 84 -10.29 -37.74 -23.52
CA ARG A 84 -11.54 -37.04 -23.87
C ARG A 84 -12.67 -38.02 -24.14
N SER A 85 -13.91 -37.60 -23.86
CA SER A 85 -15.10 -38.34 -24.29
C SER A 85 -15.30 -38.13 -25.80
N LEU A 86 -15.28 -39.21 -26.56
CA LEU A 86 -15.41 -39.16 -28.02
C LEU A 86 -16.87 -38.96 -28.42
N LYS A 87 -17.12 -38.08 -29.38
CA LYS A 87 -18.44 -37.94 -29.99
C LYS A 87 -18.43 -38.59 -31.36
N VAL A 88 -19.16 -39.69 -31.51
CA VAL A 88 -19.10 -40.54 -32.71
C VAL A 88 -20.48 -40.64 -33.32
N GLU A 89 -20.62 -40.17 -34.56
CA GLU A 89 -21.92 -40.06 -35.24
C GLU A 89 -21.82 -40.58 -36.68
N VAL A 90 -22.89 -41.19 -37.20
CA VAL A 90 -22.96 -41.58 -38.62
C VAL A 90 -23.09 -40.33 -39.48
N ALA A 91 -22.25 -40.19 -40.49
CA ALA A 91 -22.29 -39.03 -41.39
C ALA A 91 -23.45 -39.16 -42.38
N ASN A 92 -24.22 -38.07 -42.53
CA ASN A 92 -25.41 -38.04 -43.37
C ASN A 92 -25.11 -37.94 -44.89
N ALA A 93 -23.87 -37.64 -45.28
CA ALA A 93 -23.45 -37.53 -46.68
C ALA A 93 -22.00 -38.01 -46.88
N PRO A 94 -21.66 -38.61 -48.05
CA PRO A 94 -20.28 -38.95 -48.38
C PRO A 94 -19.41 -37.68 -48.55
N PRO A 95 -18.12 -37.71 -48.16
CA PRO A 95 -17.21 -36.59 -48.41
C PRO A 95 -17.07 -36.33 -49.91
N SER A 96 -17.06 -35.06 -50.30
CA SER A 96 -17.25 -34.53 -51.67
C SER A 96 -16.20 -34.90 -52.73
N SER A 97 -15.34 -35.89 -52.49
CA SER A 97 -14.24 -36.29 -53.38
C SER A 97 -13.98 -37.80 -53.47
N CYS A 98 -14.94 -38.66 -53.12
CA CYS A 98 -14.73 -40.12 -53.14
C CYS A 98 -15.75 -40.86 -54.03
N THR A 99 -15.25 -41.55 -55.06
CA THR A 99 -16.00 -42.58 -55.81
C THR A 99 -15.96 -43.87 -55.01
N THR A 100 -16.96 -44.12 -54.16
CA THR A 100 -16.99 -45.30 -53.29
C THR A 100 -17.94 -46.38 -53.81
N PRO A 101 -17.64 -47.67 -53.56
CA PRO A 101 -18.56 -48.76 -53.87
C PRO A 101 -19.89 -48.61 -53.10
N SER A 102 -20.98 -48.97 -53.78
CA SER A 102 -22.36 -48.92 -53.28
C SER A 102 -22.49 -49.61 -51.92
N GLY A 103 -22.96 -48.90 -50.90
CA GLY A 103 -23.23 -49.47 -49.56
C GLY A 103 -22.26 -49.06 -48.44
N THR A 104 -21.22 -48.26 -48.73
CA THR A 104 -20.27 -47.77 -47.72
C THR A 104 -20.93 -46.76 -46.77
N THR A 105 -20.79 -46.96 -45.45
CA THR A 105 -21.29 -46.03 -44.41
C THR A 105 -20.13 -45.25 -43.79
N PHE A 106 -20.29 -43.94 -43.62
CA PHE A 106 -19.26 -43.07 -43.05
C PHE A 106 -19.61 -42.71 -41.60
N VAL A 107 -18.60 -42.70 -40.73
CA VAL A 107 -18.73 -42.33 -39.31
C VAL A 107 -17.75 -41.21 -39.01
N ASN A 108 -18.21 -40.16 -38.37
CA ASN A 108 -17.40 -39.04 -37.90
C ASN A 108 -17.06 -39.25 -36.43
N ILE A 109 -15.77 -39.27 -36.12
CA ILE A 109 -15.23 -39.25 -34.76
C ILE A 109 -14.76 -37.84 -34.47
N ARG A 110 -15.34 -37.19 -33.45
CA ARG A 110 -15.06 -35.82 -33.02
C ARG A 110 -14.54 -35.80 -31.58
N ASN A 111 -14.04 -34.64 -31.17
CA ASN A 111 -13.48 -34.38 -29.84
C ASN A 111 -12.14 -35.09 -29.53
N LEU A 112 -11.32 -35.34 -30.55
CA LEU A 112 -9.99 -35.92 -30.37
C LEU A 112 -8.93 -34.85 -30.05
N PRO A 113 -7.94 -35.12 -29.17
CA PRO A 113 -6.79 -34.24 -28.96
C PRO A 113 -5.95 -34.05 -30.24
N ARG A 114 -5.23 -32.92 -30.35
CA ARG A 114 -4.50 -32.57 -31.58
C ARG A 114 -3.29 -33.45 -31.89
N TYR A 115 -2.70 -34.05 -30.85
CA TYR A 115 -1.55 -34.93 -31.02
C TYR A 115 -1.92 -36.31 -31.55
N VAL A 116 -3.21 -36.69 -31.51
CA VAL A 116 -3.65 -38.02 -31.93
C VAL A 116 -3.44 -38.17 -33.42
N ARG A 117 -2.60 -39.14 -33.81
CA ARG A 117 -2.25 -39.37 -35.21
C ARG A 117 -3.18 -40.38 -35.86
N TYR A 118 -3.17 -40.39 -37.19
CA TYR A 118 -3.93 -41.35 -38.02
C TYR A 118 -3.79 -42.81 -37.55
N GLY A 119 -2.56 -43.23 -37.18
CA GLY A 119 -2.29 -44.61 -36.73
C GLY A 119 -3.04 -45.00 -35.45
N GLU A 120 -3.25 -44.07 -34.54
CA GLU A 120 -3.90 -44.32 -33.25
C GLU A 120 -5.43 -44.38 -33.40
N VAL A 121 -6.00 -43.50 -34.22
CA VAL A 121 -7.43 -43.58 -34.61
C VAL A 121 -7.71 -44.85 -35.41
N HIS A 122 -6.80 -45.24 -36.30
CA HIS A 122 -6.91 -46.48 -37.06
C HIS A 122 -6.85 -47.73 -36.16
N ALA A 123 -6.04 -47.72 -35.11
CA ALA A 123 -6.02 -48.80 -34.11
C ALA A 123 -7.34 -48.91 -33.33
N LEU A 124 -7.97 -47.78 -33.02
CA LEU A 124 -9.27 -47.72 -32.31
C LEU A 124 -10.42 -48.34 -33.13
N VAL A 125 -10.33 -48.24 -34.46
CA VAL A 125 -11.43 -48.58 -35.38
C VAL A 125 -11.26 -49.95 -36.05
N ARG A 126 -10.07 -50.55 -36.02
CA ARG A 126 -9.84 -51.90 -36.54
C ARG A 126 -10.60 -52.99 -35.74
N PRO A 127 -10.94 -54.13 -36.37
CA PRO A 127 -10.61 -54.54 -37.75
C PRO A 127 -11.60 -54.08 -38.84
N GLU A 128 -12.68 -53.37 -38.49
CA GLU A 128 -13.88 -53.23 -39.34
C GLU A 128 -13.94 -51.94 -40.20
N GLY A 129 -13.03 -50.97 -40.02
CA GLY A 129 -13.08 -49.69 -40.74
C GLY A 129 -11.75 -49.19 -41.30
N LEU A 130 -11.81 -48.54 -42.47
CA LEU A 130 -10.68 -47.81 -43.08
C LEU A 130 -10.88 -46.30 -42.89
N PRO A 131 -9.99 -45.59 -42.17
CA PRO A 131 -10.07 -44.14 -42.02
C PRO A 131 -9.74 -43.46 -43.34
N LEU A 132 -10.65 -42.63 -43.84
CA LEU A 132 -10.57 -42.06 -45.19
C LEU A 132 -9.98 -40.65 -45.21
N ARG A 133 -10.17 -39.85 -44.15
CA ARG A 133 -9.74 -38.45 -44.16
C ARG A 133 -9.63 -37.82 -42.77
N THR A 134 -8.62 -36.98 -42.59
CA THR A 134 -8.59 -35.93 -41.56
C THR A 134 -9.43 -34.76 -42.09
N LEU A 135 -10.49 -34.35 -41.40
CA LEU A 135 -11.07 -33.02 -41.67
C LEU A 135 -9.96 -32.00 -41.36
N PRO A 136 -9.71 -30.98 -42.22
CA PRO A 136 -8.60 -30.08 -41.99
C PRO A 136 -8.72 -29.48 -40.60
N THR A 137 -7.82 -29.89 -39.71
CA THR A 137 -7.58 -29.24 -38.44
C THR A 137 -7.31 -27.78 -38.77
N GLY A 138 -8.14 -26.86 -38.25
CA GLY A 138 -7.75 -25.46 -38.19
C GLY A 138 -6.36 -25.42 -37.55
N ASN A 139 -5.36 -24.95 -38.29
CA ASN A 139 -4.07 -24.63 -37.69
C ASN A 139 -4.33 -23.63 -36.54
N VAL A 140 -3.44 -23.54 -35.56
CA VAL A 140 -3.48 -22.47 -34.53
C VAL A 140 -3.66 -21.08 -35.17
N SER A 141 -3.12 -20.90 -36.38
CA SER A 141 -3.33 -19.72 -37.24
C SER A 141 -4.80 -19.48 -37.66
N GLY A 142 -5.59 -20.54 -37.86
CA GLY A 142 -7.01 -20.49 -38.22
C GLY A 142 -7.94 -20.16 -37.05
N ASP A 143 -7.65 -20.67 -35.85
CA ASP A 143 -8.44 -20.36 -34.65
C ASP A 143 -8.18 -18.93 -34.16
N VAL A 144 -6.91 -18.49 -34.26
CA VAL A 144 -6.53 -17.09 -34.08
C VAL A 144 -7.11 -16.20 -35.19
N ALA A 145 -7.23 -16.69 -36.43
CA ALA A 145 -7.88 -15.98 -37.53
C ALA A 145 -9.41 -15.83 -37.32
N MET A 146 -10.08 -16.81 -36.69
CA MET A 146 -11.50 -16.69 -36.34
C MET A 146 -11.72 -15.67 -35.22
N LEU A 147 -10.88 -15.65 -34.17
CA LEU A 147 -10.88 -14.57 -33.19
C LEU A 147 -10.61 -13.22 -33.87
N TYR A 148 -9.67 -13.17 -34.82
CA TYR A 148 -9.37 -11.98 -35.61
C TYR A 148 -10.56 -11.49 -36.45
N VAL A 149 -11.36 -12.40 -37.02
CA VAL A 149 -12.60 -12.05 -37.74
C VAL A 149 -13.67 -11.50 -36.78
N TYR A 150 -13.84 -12.11 -35.60
CA TYR A 150 -14.73 -11.60 -34.56
C TYR A 150 -14.30 -10.21 -34.04
N LEU A 151 -12.99 -10.00 -33.87
CA LEU A 151 -12.40 -8.71 -33.48
C LEU A 151 -12.42 -7.67 -34.60
N ALA A 152 -12.39 -8.08 -35.87
CA ALA A 152 -12.55 -7.17 -37.01
C ALA A 152 -14.01 -6.73 -37.22
N MET A 153 -14.99 -7.56 -36.82
CA MET A 153 -16.41 -7.21 -36.81
C MET A 153 -16.80 -6.24 -35.67
N LEU A 154 -15.94 -6.07 -34.66
CA LEU A 154 -16.08 -5.09 -33.57
C LEU A 154 -15.87 -3.62 -34.00
N THR A 155 -15.63 -3.37 -35.29
CA THR A 155 -15.37 -2.05 -35.89
C THR A 155 -16.52 -1.05 -35.80
N SER A 156 -17.66 -1.39 -35.19
CA SER A 156 -18.71 -0.41 -34.88
C SER A 156 -18.43 0.45 -33.64
N GLY A 157 -17.23 0.39 -33.03
CA GLY A 157 -16.88 1.27 -31.91
C GLY A 157 -15.43 1.33 -31.39
N CYS A 158 -14.42 0.77 -32.09
CA CYS A 158 -13.02 0.77 -31.64
C CYS A 158 -12.07 1.47 -32.63
N SER A 159 -10.99 2.09 -32.14
CA SER A 159 -9.96 2.75 -32.98
C SER A 159 -9.07 1.71 -33.70
N ALA A 160 -8.52 2.07 -34.86
CA ALA A 160 -7.66 1.18 -35.65
C ALA A 160 -6.37 0.74 -34.93
N GLU A 161 -5.92 1.50 -33.94
CA GLU A 161 -4.69 1.24 -33.18
C GLU A 161 -4.89 0.19 -32.07
N ASP A 162 -6.07 0.13 -31.43
CA ASP A 162 -6.42 -0.91 -30.46
C ASP A 162 -6.56 -2.29 -31.14
N VAL A 163 -7.05 -2.31 -32.38
CA VAL A 163 -7.11 -3.54 -33.20
C VAL A 163 -5.70 -4.04 -33.56
N ALA A 164 -4.74 -3.12 -33.71
CA ALA A 164 -3.35 -3.46 -34.01
C ALA A 164 -2.60 -4.05 -32.80
N SER A 165 -2.86 -3.58 -31.56
CA SER A 165 -2.23 -4.13 -30.35
C SER A 165 -2.70 -5.56 -30.06
N VAL A 166 -4.00 -5.83 -30.19
CA VAL A 166 -4.58 -7.18 -30.04
C VAL A 166 -4.02 -8.13 -31.11
N ARG A 167 -3.82 -7.64 -32.34
CA ARG A 167 -3.22 -8.39 -33.47
C ARG A 167 -1.73 -8.70 -33.26
N GLN A 168 -1.00 -7.89 -32.47
CA GLN A 168 0.38 -8.19 -32.10
C GLN A 168 0.43 -9.22 -30.97
N SER A 169 -0.46 -9.11 -29.97
CA SER A 169 -0.57 -10.06 -28.85
C SER A 169 -1.02 -11.47 -29.27
N SER A 170 -1.80 -11.59 -30.35
CA SER A 170 -2.20 -12.90 -30.88
C SER A 170 -1.03 -13.73 -31.42
N ARG A 171 0.13 -13.11 -31.68
CA ARG A 171 1.38 -13.82 -32.02
C ARG A 171 2.06 -14.48 -30.81
N ASN A 172 1.70 -14.05 -29.59
CA ASN A 172 2.22 -14.57 -28.32
C ASN A 172 1.20 -15.48 -27.59
N ALA A 173 0.17 -15.96 -28.30
CA ALA A 173 -0.83 -16.87 -27.75
C ALA A 173 -0.16 -18.17 -27.29
N HIS A 174 -0.40 -18.55 -26.03
CA HIS A 174 0.10 -19.80 -25.46
C HIS A 174 -1.04 -20.82 -25.35
N ILE A 175 -0.75 -22.08 -25.66
CA ILE A 175 -1.66 -23.21 -25.48
C ILE A 175 -1.18 -23.98 -24.25
N SER A 176 -1.99 -24.04 -23.20
CA SER A 176 -1.65 -24.82 -22.01
C SER A 176 -1.62 -26.33 -22.30
N ALA A 177 -1.03 -27.13 -21.41
CA ALA A 177 -1.03 -28.59 -21.51
C ALA A 177 -2.45 -29.21 -21.53
N GLU A 178 -3.46 -28.45 -21.11
CA GLU A 178 -4.89 -28.81 -21.11
C GLU A 178 -5.61 -28.41 -22.42
N GLU A 179 -4.86 -27.99 -23.45
CA GLU A 179 -5.35 -27.48 -24.73
C GLU A 179 -6.27 -26.24 -24.60
N ILE A 180 -6.01 -25.35 -23.63
CA ILE A 180 -6.70 -24.05 -23.52
C ILE A 180 -5.84 -22.98 -24.18
N VAL A 181 -6.42 -22.25 -25.13
CA VAL A 181 -5.78 -21.09 -25.75
C VAL A 181 -5.96 -19.89 -24.84
N THR A 182 -4.86 -19.24 -24.48
CA THR A 182 -4.86 -18.00 -23.68
C THR A 182 -4.21 -16.88 -24.47
N ILE A 183 -4.90 -15.75 -24.56
CA ILE A 183 -4.36 -14.51 -25.13
C ILE A 183 -4.45 -13.41 -24.09
N ASN A 184 -3.35 -12.66 -23.93
CA ASN A 184 -3.33 -11.42 -23.16
C ASN A 184 -3.24 -10.23 -24.12
N ALA A 185 -4.31 -9.42 -24.18
CA ALA A 185 -4.45 -8.34 -25.14
C ALA A 185 -4.46 -6.97 -24.44
N PRO A 186 -3.40 -6.15 -24.57
CA PRO A 186 -3.33 -4.83 -23.97
C PRO A 186 -4.15 -3.81 -24.77
N PHE A 187 -4.93 -2.98 -24.07
CA PHE A 187 -5.72 -1.88 -24.62
C PHE A 187 -5.18 -0.53 -24.17
N ARG A 188 -5.42 0.53 -24.95
CA ARG A 188 -5.00 1.89 -24.55
C ARG A 188 -5.83 2.49 -23.43
N THR A 189 -7.09 2.06 -23.31
CA THR A 189 -7.99 2.53 -22.24
C THR A 189 -8.81 1.39 -21.68
N ARG A 190 -9.01 1.40 -20.36
CA ARG A 190 -9.89 0.47 -19.66
C ARG A 190 -11.32 0.45 -20.18
N ASN A 191 -11.85 1.61 -20.61
CA ASN A 191 -13.21 1.71 -21.14
C ASN A 191 -13.39 0.86 -22.40
N HIS A 192 -12.37 0.80 -23.27
CA HIS A 192 -12.39 -0.08 -24.44
C HIS A 192 -12.31 -1.56 -24.02
N ALA A 193 -11.45 -1.89 -23.04
CA ALA A 193 -11.34 -3.26 -22.52
C ALA A 193 -12.66 -3.78 -21.89
N VAL A 194 -13.39 -2.92 -21.14
CA VAL A 194 -14.72 -3.24 -20.58
C VAL A 194 -15.76 -3.43 -21.69
N GLY A 195 -15.77 -2.55 -22.70
CA GLY A 195 -16.67 -2.69 -23.85
C GLY A 195 -16.48 -4.02 -24.58
N ILE A 196 -15.23 -4.45 -24.77
CA ILE A 196 -14.88 -5.71 -25.42
C ILE A 196 -15.20 -6.91 -24.54
N GLN A 197 -14.97 -6.82 -23.22
CA GLN A 197 -15.37 -7.86 -22.27
C GLN A 197 -16.88 -8.14 -22.35
N ASN A 198 -17.70 -7.09 -22.32
CA ASN A 198 -19.16 -7.21 -22.43
C ASN A 198 -19.58 -7.80 -23.78
N PHE A 199 -18.91 -7.41 -24.87
CA PHE A 199 -19.19 -7.93 -26.20
C PHE A 199 -18.85 -9.42 -26.35
N LEU A 200 -17.69 -9.86 -25.84
CA LEU A 200 -17.22 -11.23 -25.94
C LEU A 200 -17.99 -12.18 -25.01
N ASN A 201 -18.34 -11.73 -23.79
CA ASN A 201 -19.15 -12.53 -22.87
C ASN A 201 -20.56 -12.80 -23.42
N ALA A 202 -21.07 -11.96 -24.32
CA ALA A 202 -22.38 -12.11 -24.95
C ALA A 202 -22.38 -13.02 -26.19
N ARG A 203 -21.22 -13.56 -26.62
CA ARG A 203 -21.07 -14.31 -27.88
C ARG A 203 -20.40 -15.66 -27.68
N ARG A 204 -20.68 -16.58 -28.60
CA ARG A 204 -20.08 -17.91 -28.68
C ARG A 204 -19.42 -18.09 -30.06
N LEU A 205 -18.42 -18.96 -30.12
CA LEU A 205 -17.79 -19.39 -31.37
C LEU A 205 -18.77 -20.26 -32.21
N PRO A 206 -18.53 -20.46 -33.52
CA PRO A 206 -19.43 -21.24 -34.39
C PRO A 206 -19.60 -22.72 -34.00
N ASP A 207 -18.73 -23.23 -33.14
CA ASP A 207 -18.74 -24.57 -32.53
C ASP A 207 -19.46 -24.60 -31.17
N ASP A 208 -20.17 -23.51 -30.80
CA ASP A 208 -20.87 -23.28 -29.52
C ASP A 208 -19.94 -23.11 -28.29
N THR A 209 -18.64 -22.90 -28.52
CA THR A 209 -17.66 -22.66 -27.45
C THR A 209 -17.77 -21.23 -26.91
N SER A 210 -17.88 -21.07 -25.58
CA SER A 210 -17.91 -19.76 -24.91
C SER A 210 -16.51 -19.24 -24.60
N PHE A 211 -16.29 -17.93 -24.76
CA PHE A 211 -15.07 -17.27 -24.28
C PHE A 211 -15.16 -17.03 -22.77
N ARG A 212 -14.05 -17.26 -22.06
CA ARG A 212 -13.86 -16.76 -20.70
C ARG A 212 -12.95 -15.54 -20.75
N VAL A 213 -13.51 -14.37 -20.43
CA VAL A 213 -12.82 -13.09 -20.53
C VAL A 213 -12.61 -12.49 -19.15
N ILE A 214 -11.35 -12.40 -18.74
CA ILE A 214 -10.92 -11.85 -17.46
C ILE A 214 -10.29 -10.50 -17.72
N LEU A 215 -10.92 -9.45 -17.19
CA LEU A 215 -10.34 -8.11 -17.09
C LEU A 215 -9.89 -7.92 -15.63
N PRO A 216 -8.59 -7.73 -15.36
CA PRO A 216 -8.11 -7.39 -14.03
C PRO A 216 -8.80 -6.12 -13.50
N PRO A 217 -9.02 -5.98 -12.18
CA PRO A 217 -9.58 -4.76 -11.59
C PRO A 217 -8.74 -3.51 -11.93
N ALA A 218 -9.37 -2.32 -11.95
CA ALA A 218 -8.73 -1.07 -12.38
C ALA A 218 -7.50 -0.75 -11.53
N PHE A 219 -7.65 -0.94 -10.22
CA PHE A 219 -6.58 -0.83 -9.26
C PHE A 219 -6.56 -2.14 -8.47
N SER A 220 -5.45 -2.87 -8.58
CA SER A 220 -5.23 -4.09 -7.81
C SER A 220 -3.90 -3.99 -7.06
N TYR A 221 -3.94 -4.35 -5.79
CA TYR A 221 -2.77 -4.43 -4.93
C TYR A 221 -2.76 -5.78 -4.23
N SER A 222 -1.64 -6.48 -4.28
CA SER A 222 -1.45 -7.73 -3.57
C SER A 222 -0.32 -7.64 -2.55
N LEU A 223 -0.55 -8.24 -1.39
CA LEU A 223 0.43 -8.40 -0.33
C LEU A 223 0.38 -9.86 0.14
N THR A 224 1.53 -10.44 0.47
CA THR A 224 1.61 -11.80 0.99
C THR A 224 2.04 -11.77 2.45
N VAL A 225 1.30 -12.50 3.30
CA VAL A 225 1.62 -12.68 4.73
C VAL A 225 1.71 -14.17 5.08
N PRO A 226 2.49 -14.57 6.10
CA PRO A 226 2.47 -15.94 6.61
C PRO A 226 1.10 -16.36 7.13
N THR A 227 0.75 -17.64 6.97
CA THR A 227 -0.52 -18.18 7.47
C THR A 227 -0.68 -17.97 8.98
N GLN A 228 0.38 -18.16 9.78
CA GLN A 228 0.37 -17.95 11.23
C GLN A 228 0.07 -16.50 11.62
N GLN A 229 0.64 -15.53 10.89
CA GLN A 229 0.37 -14.11 11.09
C GLN A 229 -1.10 -13.79 10.77
N PHE A 230 -1.60 -14.30 9.65
CA PHE A 230 -2.98 -14.10 9.23
C PHE A 230 -3.97 -14.69 10.24
N GLU A 231 -3.72 -15.89 10.73
CA GLU A 231 -4.55 -16.57 11.73
C GLU A 231 -4.62 -15.78 13.05
N ALA A 232 -3.49 -15.29 13.54
CA ALA A 232 -3.44 -14.46 14.75
C ALA A 232 -4.25 -13.16 14.59
N GLN A 233 -4.31 -12.61 13.38
CA GLN A 233 -5.01 -11.35 13.07
C GLN A 233 -6.39 -11.56 12.42
N ARG A 234 -6.91 -12.80 12.35
CA ARG A 234 -8.12 -13.17 11.59
C ARG A 234 -9.33 -12.28 11.87
N ILE A 235 -9.54 -11.91 13.14
CA ILE A 235 -10.66 -11.05 13.56
C ILE A 235 -10.50 -9.63 12.96
N LEU A 236 -9.29 -9.08 13.03
CA LEU A 236 -8.99 -7.75 12.49
C LEU A 236 -9.08 -7.73 10.97
N TRP A 237 -8.63 -8.79 10.29
CA TRP A 237 -8.80 -8.93 8.84
C TRP A 237 -10.27 -8.98 8.43
N ALA A 238 -11.11 -9.71 9.17
CA ALA A 238 -12.55 -9.80 8.91
C ALA A 238 -13.28 -8.46 9.18
N GLU A 239 -12.89 -7.72 10.22
CA GLU A 239 -13.39 -6.37 10.48
C GLU A 239 -12.96 -5.39 9.40
N LEU A 240 -11.70 -5.44 8.97
CA LEU A 240 -11.17 -4.62 7.89
C LEU A 240 -11.92 -4.87 6.58
N CYS A 241 -12.15 -6.13 6.19
CA CYS A 241 -12.97 -6.50 5.03
C CYS A 241 -14.37 -5.88 5.08
N ARG A 242 -15.05 -5.98 6.22
CA ARG A 242 -16.40 -5.40 6.41
C ARG A 242 -16.38 -3.88 6.31
N SER A 243 -15.33 -3.22 6.79
CA SER A 243 -15.21 -1.76 6.72
C SER A 243 -14.87 -1.25 5.32
N ILE A 244 -14.18 -2.04 4.49
CA ILE A 244 -13.79 -1.68 3.13
C ILE A 244 -14.93 -1.98 2.14
N SER A 245 -15.67 -3.06 2.39
CA SER A 245 -16.79 -3.49 1.54
C SER A 245 -18.01 -2.61 1.82
N ALA A 246 -18.22 -1.58 0.99
CA ALA A 246 -19.39 -0.72 1.06
C ALA A 246 -20.70 -1.52 0.79
N PRO A 247 -21.86 -1.09 1.33
CA PRO A 247 -23.14 -1.69 0.98
C PRO A 247 -23.40 -1.61 -0.53
N PRO A 248 -24.13 -2.58 -1.11
CA PRO A 248 -24.28 -2.75 -2.57
C PRO A 248 -24.94 -1.57 -3.31
N SER A 249 -25.34 -0.50 -2.62
CA SER A 249 -25.98 0.70 -3.17
C SER A 249 -25.01 1.86 -3.53
N SER A 250 -23.74 1.85 -3.08
CA SER A 250 -22.78 2.93 -3.41
C SER A 250 -21.88 2.53 -4.58
N LYS A 251 -21.71 3.42 -5.57
CA LYS A 251 -20.88 3.21 -6.79
C LYS A 251 -19.37 3.03 -6.53
N GLU A 252 -18.94 3.02 -5.27
CA GLU A 252 -17.54 2.91 -4.83
C GLU A 252 -17.29 1.51 -4.27
N HIS A 253 -16.92 0.57 -5.14
CA HIS A 253 -16.66 -0.81 -4.74
C HIS A 253 -15.16 -1.04 -4.59
N CYS A 254 -14.72 -1.24 -3.35
CA CYS A 254 -13.41 -1.83 -3.04
C CYS A 254 -13.65 -3.19 -2.38
N HIS A 255 -12.91 -4.20 -2.83
CA HIS A 255 -12.99 -5.57 -2.33
C HIS A 255 -11.62 -6.00 -1.81
N LEU A 256 -11.64 -6.67 -0.66
CA LEU A 256 -10.48 -7.31 -0.07
C LEU A 256 -10.73 -8.82 -0.06
N GLU A 257 -9.94 -9.55 -0.82
CA GLU A 257 -10.00 -11.01 -0.95
C GLU A 257 -8.75 -11.66 -0.36
N PHE A 258 -8.91 -12.88 0.15
CA PHE A 258 -7.83 -13.67 0.72
C PHE A 258 -7.74 -15.00 -0.02
N THR A 259 -6.57 -15.30 -0.56
CA THR A 259 -6.31 -16.54 -1.28
C THR A 259 -5.08 -17.22 -0.71
N SER A 260 -5.18 -18.52 -0.43
CA SER A 260 -4.03 -19.31 -0.01
C SER A 260 -2.98 -19.35 -1.14
N GLY A 261 -1.73 -19.08 -0.82
CA GLY A 261 -0.63 -19.18 -1.76
C GLY A 261 -0.42 -20.63 -2.25
N ALA A 262 0.26 -20.80 -3.38
CA ALA A 262 0.59 -22.12 -3.93
C ALA A 262 1.28 -23.05 -2.91
N ASP A 263 2.02 -22.42 -2.01
CA ASP A 263 2.84 -23.03 -0.98
C ASP A 263 2.03 -23.38 0.31
N LYS A 264 0.76 -22.97 0.46
CA LYS A 264 -0.08 -23.12 1.66
C LYS A 264 0.42 -22.46 2.98
N TRP A 265 1.70 -22.14 3.11
CA TRP A 265 2.28 -21.45 4.27
C TRP A 265 2.14 -19.91 4.21
N THR A 266 1.59 -19.40 3.10
CA THR A 266 1.37 -17.98 2.86
C THR A 266 -0.06 -17.72 2.41
N ILE A 267 -0.56 -16.53 2.73
CA ILE A 267 -1.85 -16.02 2.31
C ILE A 267 -1.63 -14.74 1.52
N CYS A 268 -2.17 -14.69 0.32
CA CYS A 268 -2.21 -13.52 -0.55
C CYS A 268 -3.46 -12.70 -0.23
N LEU A 269 -3.25 -11.46 0.18
CA LEU A 269 -4.28 -10.45 0.37
C LEU A 269 -4.37 -9.64 -0.92
N CYS A 270 -5.53 -9.64 -1.58
CA CYS A 270 -5.76 -8.89 -2.81
C CYS A 270 -6.79 -7.79 -2.55
N ILE A 271 -6.37 -6.53 -2.72
CA ILE A 271 -7.26 -5.37 -2.71
C ILE A 271 -7.55 -5.03 -4.17
N SER A 272 -8.83 -4.93 -4.51
CA SER A 272 -9.26 -4.53 -5.82
C SER A 272 -10.34 -3.47 -5.74
N GLY A 273 -10.45 -2.59 -6.74
CA GLY A 273 -11.55 -1.64 -6.77
C GLY A 273 -11.57 -0.75 -8.00
N THR A 274 -12.64 0.02 -8.11
CA THR A 274 -12.85 0.99 -9.20
C THR A 274 -12.42 2.40 -8.82
N ASN A 275 -12.46 2.76 -7.52
CA ASN A 275 -12.05 4.07 -7.02
C ASN A 275 -10.61 4.01 -6.48
N GLU A 276 -9.71 4.77 -7.10
CA GLU A 276 -8.29 4.86 -6.75
C GLU A 276 -8.03 5.33 -5.31
N LYS A 277 -8.76 6.36 -4.84
CA LYS A 277 -8.62 6.89 -3.48
C LYS A 277 -9.06 5.86 -2.44
N ALA A 278 -10.16 5.15 -2.71
CA ALA A 278 -10.66 4.10 -1.82
C ALA A 278 -9.68 2.91 -1.74
N VAL A 279 -9.15 2.46 -2.88
CA VAL A 279 -8.15 1.39 -2.94
C VAL A 279 -6.85 1.80 -2.27
N GLY A 280 -6.41 3.04 -2.47
CA GLY A 280 -5.23 3.61 -1.82
C GLY A 280 -5.35 3.70 -0.29
N ALA A 281 -6.49 4.18 0.22
CA ALA A 281 -6.78 4.19 1.65
C ALA A 281 -6.89 2.77 2.24
N ALA A 282 -7.54 1.85 1.53
CA ALA A 282 -7.61 0.44 1.92
C ALA A 282 -6.21 -0.21 1.96
N LYS A 283 -5.36 0.08 0.97
CA LYS A 283 -3.96 -0.39 0.91
C LYS A 283 -3.17 0.04 2.12
N VAL A 284 -3.22 1.31 2.51
CA VAL A 284 -2.50 1.81 3.70
C VAL A 284 -2.93 1.06 4.96
N ARG A 285 -4.25 0.83 5.13
CA ARG A 285 -4.80 0.12 6.29
C ARG A 285 -4.38 -1.36 6.31
N VAL A 286 -4.37 -2.02 5.15
CA VAL A 286 -3.89 -3.41 5.02
C VAL A 286 -2.38 -3.48 5.30
N GLU A 287 -1.58 -2.57 4.75
CA GLU A 287 -0.14 -2.49 5.00
C GLU A 287 0.17 -2.21 6.47
N HIS A 288 -0.61 -1.35 7.13
CA HIS A 288 -0.48 -1.06 8.55
C HIS A 288 -0.78 -2.30 9.40
N LEU A 289 -1.91 -2.97 9.14
CA LEU A 289 -2.26 -4.19 9.88
C LEU A 289 -1.24 -5.31 9.63
N ALA A 290 -0.75 -5.46 8.40
CA ALA A 290 0.30 -6.43 8.06
C ALA A 290 1.68 -6.06 8.59
N ALA A 291 1.96 -4.78 8.85
CA ALA A 291 3.20 -4.34 9.46
C ALA A 291 3.29 -4.76 10.93
N GLY A 292 2.15 -4.89 11.61
CA GLY A 292 2.06 -5.26 13.01
C GLY A 292 2.66 -4.23 13.95
N GLU A 293 2.69 -4.55 15.24
CA GLU A 293 3.20 -3.63 16.24
C GLU A 293 4.65 -3.93 16.60
N THR A 294 5.50 -2.90 16.66
CA THR A 294 6.91 -3.07 17.05
C THR A 294 7.07 -2.93 18.56
N VAL A 295 7.81 -3.87 19.16
CA VAL A 295 8.14 -3.84 20.59
C VAL A 295 9.45 -3.07 20.81
N ASP A 296 9.50 -2.27 21.88
CA ASP A 296 10.72 -1.63 22.32
C ASP A 296 11.65 -2.63 23.01
N GLY A 297 12.89 -2.69 22.53
CA GLY A 297 13.97 -3.51 23.08
C GLY A 297 14.42 -4.60 22.13
N TRP A 298 15.67 -5.03 22.31
CA TRP A 298 16.27 -6.08 21.50
C TRP A 298 17.27 -6.90 22.31
N ASN A 299 17.28 -8.21 22.08
CA ASN A 299 18.34 -9.08 22.55
C ASN A 299 18.64 -10.15 21.48
N SER A 300 19.91 -10.26 21.08
CA SER A 300 20.34 -11.22 20.05
C SER A 300 20.20 -12.69 20.49
N ARG A 301 20.07 -12.96 21.79
CA ARG A 301 19.98 -14.30 22.38
C ARG A 301 18.55 -14.85 22.53
N ILE A 302 17.53 -14.12 22.08
CA ILE A 302 16.17 -14.66 22.07
C ILE A 302 16.18 -15.92 21.21
N ASP A 303 15.71 -17.02 21.77
CA ASP A 303 15.48 -18.26 21.04
C ASP A 303 14.30 -18.03 20.08
N HIS A 304 14.48 -18.32 18.79
CA HIS A 304 13.45 -17.99 17.82
C HIS A 304 12.25 -18.92 17.98
N ASP A 305 12.45 -20.22 17.83
CA ASP A 305 11.34 -21.16 17.64
C ASP A 305 10.59 -21.41 18.96
N ALA A 306 11.31 -21.72 20.04
CA ALA A 306 10.70 -22.01 21.33
C ALA A 306 9.99 -20.79 21.96
N PHE A 307 10.46 -19.58 21.67
CA PHE A 307 9.82 -18.36 22.16
C PHE A 307 8.59 -18.00 21.33
N VAL A 308 8.66 -18.13 20.01
CA VAL A 308 7.53 -17.86 19.11
C VAL A 308 6.34 -18.78 19.43
N GLU A 309 6.60 -20.08 19.60
CA GLU A 309 5.57 -21.06 19.96
C GLU A 309 4.93 -20.75 21.32
N ARG A 310 5.74 -20.37 22.31
CA ARG A 310 5.26 -20.00 23.65
C ARG A 310 4.36 -18.77 23.63
N VAL A 311 4.77 -17.70 22.95
CA VAL A 311 3.95 -16.48 22.84
C VAL A 311 2.63 -16.76 22.11
N LEU A 312 2.66 -17.61 21.08
CA LEU A 312 1.45 -18.01 20.36
C LEU A 312 0.51 -18.83 21.25
N SER A 313 1.03 -19.80 21.99
CA SER A 313 0.25 -20.64 22.92
C SER A 313 -0.34 -19.83 24.09
N ASP A 314 0.47 -19.00 24.73
CA ASP A 314 0.09 -18.35 25.99
C ASP A 314 -0.74 -17.08 25.78
N CYS A 315 -0.45 -16.33 24.70
CA CYS A 315 -1.09 -15.04 24.45
C CYS A 315 -2.11 -15.07 23.31
N GLY A 316 -2.03 -16.06 22.40
CA GLY A 316 -2.79 -16.07 21.15
C GLY A 316 -2.35 -14.95 20.19
N ALA A 317 -1.09 -14.52 20.28
CA ALA A 317 -0.48 -13.54 19.38
C ALA A 317 0.71 -14.18 18.67
N PHE A 318 0.89 -13.88 17.40
CA PHE A 318 2.07 -14.28 16.65
C PHE A 318 3.16 -13.24 16.85
N VAL A 319 4.37 -13.70 17.20
CA VAL A 319 5.56 -12.86 17.31
C VAL A 319 6.50 -13.20 16.16
N HIS A 320 7.08 -12.18 15.54
CA HIS A 320 8.07 -12.34 14.50
C HIS A 320 9.33 -11.57 14.86
N ILE A 321 10.47 -12.26 14.83
CA ILE A 321 11.76 -11.73 15.28
C ILE A 321 12.65 -11.52 14.06
N HIS A 322 12.75 -10.26 13.62
CA HIS A 322 13.62 -9.88 12.52
C HIS A 322 15.07 -9.68 13.01
N ARG A 323 15.89 -10.72 12.92
CA ARG A 323 17.31 -10.66 13.35
C ARG A 323 18.15 -9.65 12.57
N SER A 324 17.95 -9.54 11.25
CA SER A 324 18.68 -8.59 10.39
C SER A 324 18.36 -7.13 10.74
N GLN A 325 17.09 -6.83 11.00
CA GLN A 325 16.63 -5.49 11.36
C GLN A 325 16.67 -5.21 12.87
N ARG A 326 16.98 -6.22 13.70
CA ARG A 326 16.94 -6.18 15.17
C ARG A 326 15.62 -5.65 15.71
N ARG A 327 14.50 -6.15 15.17
CA ARG A 327 13.14 -5.74 15.55
C ARG A 327 12.28 -6.93 15.89
N ILE A 328 11.43 -6.76 16.89
CA ILE A 328 10.41 -7.73 17.28
C ILE A 328 9.05 -7.13 16.91
N ARG A 329 8.24 -7.89 16.19
CA ARG A 329 6.89 -7.50 15.78
C ARG A 329 5.85 -8.44 16.35
N LEU A 330 4.74 -7.87 16.80
CA LEU A 330 3.59 -8.58 17.35
C LEU A 330 2.38 -8.43 16.44
N TYR A 331 1.65 -9.54 16.29
CA TYR A 331 0.46 -9.65 15.46
C TYR A 331 -0.61 -10.38 16.25
N GLY A 332 -1.79 -9.79 16.35
CA GLY A 332 -2.90 -10.39 17.10
C GLY A 332 -4.02 -9.41 17.34
N SER A 333 -5.02 -9.84 18.11
CA SER A 333 -6.01 -8.91 18.67
C SER A 333 -5.35 -7.90 19.61
N PRO A 334 -5.95 -6.71 19.83
CA PRO A 334 -5.38 -5.70 20.75
C PRO A 334 -5.07 -6.26 22.14
N GLN A 335 -5.96 -7.13 22.68
CA GLN A 335 -5.75 -7.78 23.98
C GLN A 335 -4.61 -8.79 23.94
N SER A 336 -4.53 -9.60 22.88
CA SER A 336 -3.46 -10.58 22.69
C SER A 336 -2.09 -9.90 22.56
N VAL A 337 -2.02 -8.78 21.82
CA VAL A 337 -0.78 -8.01 21.63
C VAL A 337 -0.30 -7.37 22.93
N VAL A 338 -1.21 -6.83 23.76
CA VAL A 338 -0.84 -6.29 25.08
C VAL A 338 -0.23 -7.37 25.97
N ARG A 339 -0.84 -8.57 26.04
CA ARG A 339 -0.28 -9.70 26.79
C ARG A 339 1.07 -10.15 26.24
N ALA A 340 1.16 -10.30 24.92
CA ALA A 340 2.41 -10.71 24.27
C ALA A 340 3.53 -9.70 24.48
N ARG A 341 3.24 -8.39 24.50
CA ARG A 341 4.22 -7.36 24.81
C ARG A 341 4.79 -7.53 26.22
N ALA A 342 3.94 -7.83 27.21
CA ALA A 342 4.40 -8.10 28.57
C ALA A 342 5.34 -9.31 28.61
N VAL A 343 4.97 -10.42 27.95
CA VAL A 343 5.81 -11.62 27.86
C VAL A 343 7.16 -11.34 27.16
N VAL A 344 7.15 -10.56 26.08
CA VAL A 344 8.38 -10.12 25.40
C VAL A 344 9.24 -9.25 26.30
N ALA A 345 8.64 -8.30 27.01
CA ALA A 345 9.37 -7.42 27.93
C ALA A 345 10.00 -8.22 29.08
N ASP A 346 9.28 -9.18 29.66
CA ASP A 346 9.78 -10.06 30.71
C ASP A 346 10.94 -10.94 30.22
N GLU A 347 10.83 -11.50 29.01
CA GLU A 347 11.90 -12.30 28.42
C GLU A 347 13.14 -11.44 28.10
N LEU A 348 12.95 -10.23 27.57
CA LEU A 348 14.04 -9.28 27.34
C LEU A 348 14.73 -8.87 28.66
N ALA A 349 13.96 -8.66 29.73
CA ALA A 349 14.49 -8.36 31.06
C ALA A 349 15.27 -9.54 31.62
N ARG A 350 14.72 -10.76 31.53
CA ARG A 350 15.39 -12.01 31.95
C ARG A 350 16.71 -12.20 31.20
N LEU A 351 16.71 -12.08 29.88
CA LEU A 351 17.92 -12.19 29.06
C LEU A 351 18.91 -11.06 29.33
N SER A 352 18.46 -9.87 29.71
CA SER A 352 19.38 -8.78 30.07
C SER A 352 20.04 -9.00 31.43
N ALA A 353 19.34 -9.62 32.37
CA ALA A 353 19.84 -9.95 33.71
C ALA A 353 20.85 -11.11 33.71
N VAL A 354 20.69 -12.09 32.81
CA VAL A 354 21.61 -13.24 32.73
C VAL A 354 22.98 -12.80 32.20
N LYS A 355 24.02 -12.91 33.05
CA LYS A 355 25.40 -12.62 32.67
C LYS A 355 25.88 -13.54 31.54
N VAL A 356 26.53 -12.96 30.54
CA VAL A 356 27.18 -13.67 29.43
C VAL A 356 28.66 -13.75 29.70
N VAL A 357 29.21 -14.95 29.59
CA VAL A 357 30.64 -15.22 29.73
C VAL A 357 31.29 -15.23 28.34
N LYS A 358 32.33 -14.44 28.14
CA LYS A 358 33.12 -14.36 26.91
C LYS A 358 34.57 -14.71 27.17
N HIS A 359 35.17 -15.51 26.29
CA HIS A 359 36.61 -15.76 26.34
C HIS A 359 37.38 -14.54 25.85
N VAL A 360 38.39 -14.11 26.60
CA VAL A 360 39.21 -12.96 26.27
C VAL A 360 40.50 -13.44 25.61
N PRO A 361 40.80 -13.00 24.36
CA PRO A 361 42.05 -13.34 23.70
C PRO A 361 43.27 -12.90 24.52
N GLN A 362 44.32 -13.72 24.54
CA GLN A 362 45.53 -13.46 25.34
C GLN A 362 46.15 -12.09 25.07
N LYS A 363 46.12 -11.62 23.82
CA LYS A 363 46.65 -10.32 23.40
C LYS A 363 45.92 -9.13 24.05
N SER A 364 44.63 -9.31 24.37
CA SER A 364 43.78 -8.25 24.92
C SER A 364 43.82 -8.17 26.45
N VAL A 365 44.33 -9.21 27.14
CA VAL A 365 44.35 -9.30 28.62
C VAL A 365 45.11 -8.13 29.27
N PRO A 366 46.34 -7.74 28.83
CA PRO A 366 47.07 -6.64 29.47
C PRO A 366 46.32 -5.31 29.41
N PHE A 367 45.70 -4.99 28.27
CA PHE A 367 44.88 -3.80 28.11
C PHE A 367 43.62 -3.87 28.98
N LEU A 368 42.94 -5.02 28.99
CA LEU A 368 41.74 -5.23 29.79
C LEU A 368 42.02 -5.02 31.28
N LEU A 369 43.14 -5.55 31.80
CA LEU A 369 43.51 -5.39 33.20
C LEU A 369 43.97 -3.97 33.57
N ARG A 370 44.67 -3.28 32.66
CA ARG A 370 45.16 -1.91 32.91
C ARG A 370 44.06 -0.86 32.84
N GLN A 371 43.14 -0.98 31.90
CA GLN A 371 42.18 0.07 31.57
C GLN A 371 40.77 -0.46 31.25
N GLY A 372 40.65 -1.59 30.56
CA GLY A 372 39.35 -2.05 30.06
C GLY A 372 38.34 -2.43 31.15
N LEU A 373 38.76 -3.08 32.25
CA LEU A 373 37.85 -3.49 33.33
C LEU A 373 37.27 -2.29 34.08
N SER A 374 38.06 -1.26 34.32
CA SER A 374 37.60 -0.06 35.02
C SER A 374 36.62 0.75 34.15
N VAL A 375 36.88 0.89 32.84
CA VAL A 375 35.91 1.44 31.88
C VAL A 375 34.59 0.66 31.93
N LEU A 376 34.67 -0.68 31.87
CA LEU A 376 33.49 -1.54 31.85
C LEU A 376 32.67 -1.43 33.14
N ARG A 377 33.33 -1.34 34.30
CA ARG A 377 32.67 -1.17 35.60
C ARG A 377 31.99 0.18 35.72
N GLU A 378 32.55 1.23 35.14
CA GLU A 378 31.93 2.56 35.12
C GLU A 378 30.71 2.60 34.18
N LEU A 379 30.84 2.03 32.98
CA LEU A 379 29.76 2.01 31.98
C LEU A 379 28.60 1.07 32.34
N LEU A 380 28.90 -0.10 32.92
CA LEU A 380 27.94 -1.18 33.11
C LEU A 380 27.63 -1.46 34.59
N GLY A 381 28.31 -0.78 35.51
CA GLY A 381 28.26 -1.01 36.95
C GLY A 381 29.25 -2.08 37.42
N ASP A 382 29.89 -1.85 38.57
CA ASP A 382 30.86 -2.78 39.16
C ASP A 382 30.32 -4.20 39.44
N PRO A 383 29.14 -4.40 40.09
CA PRO A 383 28.66 -5.75 40.42
C PRO A 383 28.32 -6.59 39.18
N ASN A 384 28.22 -5.94 38.03
CA ASN A 384 27.81 -6.54 36.77
C ASN A 384 28.98 -7.15 35.99
N ILE A 385 30.23 -6.79 36.30
CA ILE A 385 31.42 -7.19 35.57
C ILE A 385 32.33 -8.05 36.45
N CYS A 386 32.62 -9.27 36.02
CA CYS A 386 33.58 -10.14 36.69
C CYS A 386 34.52 -10.81 35.68
N PHE A 387 35.82 -10.76 35.94
CA PHE A 387 36.85 -11.38 35.11
C PHE A 387 37.54 -12.51 35.86
N ASP A 388 37.47 -13.72 35.30
CA ASP A 388 38.17 -14.90 35.78
C ASP A 388 39.54 -15.00 35.10
N PHE A 389 40.60 -14.83 35.89
CA PHE A 389 41.99 -14.90 35.46
C PHE A 389 42.40 -16.29 35.03
N THR A 390 41.84 -17.33 35.66
CA THR A 390 42.22 -18.73 35.41
C THR A 390 41.72 -19.18 34.05
N ASN A 391 40.44 -18.92 33.76
CA ASN A 391 39.82 -19.33 32.50
C ASN A 391 39.91 -18.25 31.41
N ARG A 392 40.46 -17.06 31.72
CA ARG A 392 40.48 -15.87 30.86
C ARG A 392 39.09 -15.54 30.33
N THR A 393 38.11 -15.51 31.23
CA THR A 393 36.72 -15.24 30.86
C THR A 393 36.20 -13.96 31.51
N LEU A 394 35.49 -13.15 30.72
CA LEU A 394 34.82 -11.94 31.17
C LEU A 394 33.32 -12.20 31.19
N SER A 395 32.71 -12.02 32.37
CA SER A 395 31.27 -12.05 32.55
C SER A 395 30.72 -10.62 32.61
N ALA A 396 29.67 -10.35 31.82
CA ALA A 396 29.02 -9.05 31.73
C ALA A 396 27.50 -9.20 31.53
N PRO A 397 26.67 -8.18 31.80
CA PRO A 397 25.21 -8.26 31.61
C PRO A 397 24.83 -8.64 30.19
N GLY A 398 23.72 -9.36 30.07
CA GLY A 398 23.27 -9.95 28.82
C GLY A 398 22.57 -9.02 27.84
N SER A 399 22.43 -7.73 28.17
CA SER A 399 21.77 -6.75 27.29
C SER A 399 22.58 -6.52 26.01
N ASP A 400 21.92 -6.23 24.88
CA ASP A 400 22.61 -6.00 23.60
C ASP A 400 23.60 -4.83 23.69
N GLU A 401 23.24 -3.79 24.44
CA GLU A 401 24.06 -2.61 24.73
C GLU A 401 25.33 -2.98 25.51
N SER A 402 25.19 -3.74 26.60
CA SER A 402 26.34 -4.20 27.39
C SER A 402 27.27 -5.10 26.57
N GLN A 403 26.69 -6.00 25.78
CA GLN A 403 27.45 -6.91 24.92
C GLN A 403 28.17 -6.20 23.78
N HIS A 404 27.60 -5.10 23.27
CA HIS A 404 28.23 -4.22 22.28
C HIS A 404 29.42 -3.48 22.88
N ILE A 405 29.24 -2.81 24.02
CA ILE A 405 30.32 -2.08 24.73
C ILE A 405 31.50 -3.01 25.03
N VAL A 406 31.24 -4.21 25.57
CA VAL A 406 32.28 -5.22 25.82
C VAL A 406 33.01 -5.60 24.53
N ARG A 407 32.28 -5.81 23.43
CA ARG A 407 32.90 -6.15 22.13
C ARG A 407 33.80 -5.01 21.66
N SER A 408 33.31 -3.78 21.65
CA SER A 408 34.07 -2.61 21.19
C SER A 408 35.34 -2.37 22.00
N ILE A 409 35.32 -2.60 23.32
CA ILE A 409 36.51 -2.49 24.18
C ILE A 409 37.51 -3.63 23.90
N LEU A 410 37.04 -4.86 23.70
CA LEU A 410 37.92 -5.98 23.35
C LEU A 410 38.55 -5.83 21.96
N GLU A 411 37.82 -5.25 21.00
CA GLU A 411 38.33 -4.92 19.66
C GLU A 411 39.44 -3.86 19.73
N GLN A 412 39.26 -2.80 20.53
CA GLN A 412 40.31 -1.79 20.76
C GLN A 412 41.58 -2.39 21.37
N ALA A 413 41.40 -3.29 22.34
CA ALA A 413 42.50 -4.04 22.96
C ALA A 413 43.29 -4.87 21.93
N SER A 414 42.59 -5.43 20.93
CA SER A 414 43.20 -6.27 19.90
C SER A 414 43.97 -5.48 18.84
N LEU A 415 43.60 -4.21 18.62
CA LEU A 415 44.25 -3.31 17.66
C LEU A 415 45.52 -2.64 18.23
N SER A 416 45.91 -2.97 19.46
CA SER A 416 47.04 -2.33 20.17
C SER A 416 46.97 -0.79 20.15
N ILE A 417 45.75 -0.23 20.02
CA ILE A 417 45.51 1.20 20.21
C ILE A 417 45.58 1.42 21.72
N THR A 418 46.82 1.44 22.19
CA THR A 418 47.15 1.85 23.55
C THR A 418 46.93 3.35 23.53
N VAL A 419 45.72 3.80 23.86
CA VAL A 419 45.49 5.19 24.23
C VAL A 419 46.19 5.39 25.57
N LEU A 420 47.52 5.46 25.55
CA LEU A 420 48.33 6.05 26.60
C LEU A 420 48.06 7.56 26.58
N LEU A 421 46.84 7.96 26.95
CA LEU A 421 46.58 9.32 27.37
C LEU A 421 46.58 9.29 28.89
N LYS A 422 47.78 9.17 29.45
CA LYS A 422 48.11 10.04 30.58
C LYS A 422 48.46 11.38 29.94
N ASP A 423 47.45 12.15 29.55
CA ASP A 423 47.66 13.58 29.54
C ASP A 423 47.56 14.00 31.00
N GLU A 424 48.60 14.67 31.48
CA GLU A 424 48.66 15.26 32.82
C GLU A 424 47.72 16.48 32.96
N ASN A 425 46.86 16.73 31.96
CA ASN A 425 45.79 17.72 32.03
C ASN A 425 44.56 17.10 32.70
N GLN A 426 44.22 17.67 33.86
CA GLN A 426 42.94 17.48 34.54
C GLN A 426 41.83 18.18 33.74
N ASP A 427 41.52 17.68 32.55
CA ASP A 427 40.34 18.14 31.82
C ASP A 427 39.11 17.78 32.64
N ALA A 428 38.24 18.77 32.89
CA ALA A 428 36.96 18.58 33.58
C ALA A 428 35.89 18.17 32.56
N CYS A 429 35.10 17.14 32.88
CA CYS A 429 34.05 16.68 31.98
C CYS A 429 32.94 17.73 31.87
N PRO A 430 32.49 18.10 30.65
CA PRO A 430 31.39 19.07 30.47
C PRO A 430 30.03 18.63 31.04
N VAL A 431 29.86 17.35 31.39
CA VAL A 431 28.59 16.78 31.89
C VAL A 431 28.58 16.70 33.41
N CYS A 432 29.60 16.09 34.02
CA CYS A 432 29.65 15.88 35.47
C CYS A 432 30.52 16.91 36.21
N PHE A 433 31.30 17.73 35.49
CA PHE A 433 32.24 18.71 36.04
C PHE A 433 33.37 18.13 36.90
N ASP A 434 33.51 16.81 36.96
CA ASP A 434 34.61 16.11 37.62
C ASP A 434 35.78 15.86 36.67
N THR A 435 36.92 15.47 37.24
CA THR A 435 38.08 14.98 36.48
C THR A 435 37.67 13.82 35.57
N VAL A 436 38.02 13.91 34.29
CA VAL A 436 37.56 12.93 33.30
C VAL A 436 38.06 11.52 33.61
N SER A 437 37.10 10.60 33.77
CA SER A 437 37.33 9.16 33.83
C SER A 437 37.26 8.56 32.42
N PHE A 438 38.35 7.89 32.00
CA PHE A 438 38.50 7.30 30.66
C PHE A 438 38.21 8.28 29.52
N PRO A 439 39.18 9.14 29.19
CA PRO A 439 38.96 10.30 28.33
C PRO A 439 38.50 9.90 26.94
N MET A 440 37.34 10.44 26.57
CA MET A 440 36.78 10.33 25.24
C MET A 440 36.80 11.68 24.55
N ARG A 441 37.75 11.83 23.63
CA ARG A 441 37.94 13.03 22.85
C ARG A 441 37.04 13.00 21.62
N LEU A 442 36.20 14.01 21.48
CA LEU A 442 35.45 14.28 20.25
C LEU A 442 36.34 15.01 19.24
N ASP A 443 35.89 15.10 17.99
CA ASP A 443 36.63 15.76 16.91
C ASP A 443 36.86 17.27 17.17
N CYS A 444 36.00 17.89 17.98
CA CYS A 444 36.16 19.27 18.44
C CYS A 444 37.23 19.46 19.52
N GLY A 445 37.83 18.39 20.02
CA GLY A 445 38.88 18.40 21.04
C GLY A 445 38.40 18.28 22.48
N HIS A 446 37.10 18.47 22.75
CA HIS A 446 36.52 18.29 24.08
C HIS A 446 36.54 16.84 24.54
N VAL A 447 36.79 16.65 25.83
CA VAL A 447 36.94 15.35 26.45
C VAL A 447 35.79 15.09 27.42
N TYR A 448 35.19 13.91 27.31
CA TYR A 448 34.08 13.46 28.16
C TYR A 448 34.48 12.20 28.93
N CYS A 449 33.86 11.98 30.09
CA CYS A 449 33.84 10.65 30.68
C CYS A 449 33.10 9.69 29.74
N ALA A 450 33.62 8.48 29.57
CA ALA A 450 32.97 7.49 28.71
C ALA A 450 31.50 7.23 29.11
N ALA A 451 31.22 7.18 30.42
CA ALA A 451 29.86 7.00 30.95
C ALA A 451 28.95 8.21 30.71
N CYS A 452 29.47 9.42 30.89
CA CYS A 452 28.71 10.64 30.62
C CYS A 452 28.32 10.75 29.14
N LEU A 453 29.25 10.44 28.24
CA LEU A 453 28.97 10.44 26.80
C LEU A 453 27.96 9.35 26.41
N HIS A 454 28.11 8.12 26.94
CA HIS A 454 27.15 7.04 26.70
C HIS A 454 25.73 7.43 27.16
N HIS A 455 25.61 7.98 28.36
CA HIS A 455 24.31 8.37 28.92
C HIS A 455 23.66 9.50 28.09
N PHE A 456 24.46 10.48 27.66
CA PHE A 456 24.03 11.54 26.75
C PHE A 456 23.45 10.96 25.45
N LEU A 457 24.14 10.01 24.83
CA LEU A 457 23.69 9.38 23.57
C LEU A 457 22.44 8.50 23.75
N VAL A 458 22.33 7.73 24.83
CA VAL A 458 21.15 6.89 25.11
C VAL A 458 19.91 7.76 25.38
N ARG A 459 20.08 8.87 26.09
CA ARG A 459 18.99 9.82 26.34
C ARG A 459 18.55 10.55 25.08
N ALA A 460 19.48 10.84 24.17
CA ALA A 460 19.19 11.54 22.92
C ALA A 460 18.11 10.87 22.05
N VAL A 461 17.96 9.53 22.15
CA VAL A 461 16.92 8.77 21.43
C VAL A 461 15.49 9.23 21.75
N HIS A 462 15.29 9.77 22.96
CA HIS A 462 13.98 10.23 23.44
C HIS A 462 13.83 11.75 23.37
N SER A 463 14.83 12.46 22.83
CA SER A 463 14.82 13.92 22.71
C SER A 463 14.63 14.33 21.27
N ASP A 464 13.99 15.47 21.03
CA ASP A 464 13.87 16.05 19.68
C ASP A 464 15.08 16.93 19.30
N ASN A 465 16.12 16.98 20.15
CA ASN A 465 17.23 17.90 20.00
C ASN A 465 18.33 17.36 19.07
N PHE A 466 18.11 17.49 17.76
CA PHE A 466 19.10 17.17 16.72
C PHE A 466 19.60 18.43 15.97
N PRO A 467 20.79 18.43 15.35
CA PRO A 467 21.84 17.40 15.46
C PRO A 467 22.39 17.31 16.89
N LEU A 468 22.98 16.16 17.23
CA LEU A 468 23.65 16.00 18.53
C LEU A 468 24.96 16.78 18.49
N SER A 469 25.02 17.86 19.26
CA SER A 469 26.18 18.74 19.33
C SER A 469 26.93 18.60 20.66
N CYS A 470 28.23 18.85 20.60
CA CYS A 470 29.11 18.95 21.76
C CYS A 470 28.63 20.07 22.69
N ILE A 471 28.50 19.76 23.98
CA ILE A 471 28.13 20.69 25.05
C ILE A 471 29.35 21.23 25.83
N GLY A 472 30.55 21.08 25.26
CA GLY A 472 31.79 21.63 25.80
C GLY A 472 31.77 23.15 25.87
N ASP A 473 32.69 23.70 26.68
CA ASP A 473 32.85 25.14 26.93
C ASP A 473 31.55 25.82 27.41
N GLU A 474 30.89 25.24 28.41
CA GLU A 474 29.60 25.74 28.94
C GLU A 474 28.54 25.86 27.83
N ALA A 475 28.41 24.80 27.01
CA ALA A 475 27.50 24.71 25.87
C ALA A 475 27.77 25.67 24.69
N ARG A 476 28.98 26.27 24.59
CA ARG A 476 29.35 27.15 23.47
C ARG A 476 29.96 26.43 22.25
N CYS A 477 30.43 25.19 22.40
CA CYS A 477 31.10 24.47 21.32
C CYS A 477 30.20 24.23 20.09
N GLY A 478 29.05 23.58 20.28
CA GLY A 478 28.05 23.39 19.21
C GLY A 478 28.45 22.44 18.06
N VAL A 479 29.68 21.90 18.05
CA VAL A 479 30.17 21.01 16.98
C VAL A 479 29.41 19.67 16.99
N PRO A 480 28.87 19.19 15.86
CA PRO A 480 28.17 17.91 15.78
C PRO A 480 29.04 16.71 16.16
N VAL A 481 28.48 15.75 16.89
CA VAL A 481 29.13 14.48 17.23
C VAL A 481 29.14 13.56 16.01
N ALA A 482 30.33 13.12 15.59
CA ALA A 482 30.48 12.24 14.43
C ALA A 482 29.86 10.85 14.64
N LEU A 483 29.26 10.29 13.58
CA LEU A 483 28.62 8.96 13.62
C LEU A 483 29.53 7.83 14.11
N PRO A 484 30.83 7.75 13.75
CA PRO A 484 31.71 6.69 14.27
C PRO A 484 31.83 6.72 15.79
N SER A 485 31.85 7.92 16.39
CA SER A 485 31.88 8.10 17.84
C SER A 485 30.59 7.61 18.49
N ILE A 486 29.44 7.82 17.85
CA ILE A 486 28.14 7.34 18.34
C ILE A 486 28.05 5.81 18.23
N MET A 487 28.42 5.23 17.09
CA MET A 487 28.37 3.79 16.83
C MET A 487 29.29 2.97 17.76
N ARG A 488 30.33 3.59 18.30
CA ARG A 488 31.23 2.96 19.28
C ARG A 488 30.54 2.67 20.62
N TYR A 489 29.58 3.48 21.01
CA TYR A 489 28.94 3.41 22.33
C TYR A 489 27.52 2.88 22.28
N LEU A 490 26.79 3.16 21.21
CA LEU A 490 25.44 2.64 21.03
C LEU A 490 25.45 1.30 20.31
N SER A 491 24.69 0.33 20.83
CA SER A 491 24.39 -0.88 20.06
C SER A 491 23.73 -0.53 18.73
N PRO A 492 23.87 -1.36 17.68
CA PRO A 492 23.19 -1.13 16.40
C PRO A 492 21.67 -0.97 16.52
N TYR A 493 21.03 -1.59 17.53
CA TYR A 493 19.62 -1.36 17.84
C TYR A 493 19.37 0.08 18.31
N SER A 494 20.06 0.52 19.36
CA SER A 494 19.95 1.88 19.90
C SER A 494 20.32 2.94 18.87
N PHE A 495 21.34 2.68 18.05
CA PHE A 495 21.76 3.56 16.96
C PHE A 495 20.68 3.71 15.88
N SER A 496 20.04 2.60 15.45
CA SER A 496 18.96 2.66 14.48
C SER A 496 17.77 3.49 15.00
N ARG A 497 17.45 3.35 16.29
CA ARG A 497 16.42 4.17 16.96
C ARG A 497 16.79 5.64 17.02
N LEU A 498 18.06 5.95 17.28
CA LEU A 498 18.56 7.32 17.24
C LEU A 498 18.42 7.94 15.85
N LEU A 499 18.72 7.18 14.79
CA LEU A 499 18.57 7.65 13.40
C LEU A 499 17.10 7.87 13.04
N GLU A 500 16.19 6.97 13.44
CA GLU A 500 14.74 7.16 13.25
C GLU A 500 14.23 8.43 13.96
N ALA A 501 14.69 8.68 15.20
CA ALA A 501 14.35 9.89 15.95
C ALA A 501 14.92 11.16 15.29
N ALA A 502 16.19 11.14 14.88
CA ALA A 502 16.85 12.25 14.18
C ALA A 502 16.13 12.61 12.88
N PHE A 503 15.73 11.59 12.11
CA PHE A 503 15.02 11.76 10.86
C PHE A 503 13.62 12.35 11.05
N ARG A 504 12.87 11.88 12.06
CA ARG A 504 11.56 12.45 12.41
C ARG A 504 11.70 13.91 12.85
N ALA A 505 12.65 14.21 13.72
CA ALA A 505 12.92 15.57 14.18
C ALA A 505 13.30 16.51 13.02
N TYR A 506 14.06 16.02 12.04
CA TYR A 506 14.39 16.78 10.83
C TYR A 506 13.14 17.16 10.04
N ILE A 507 12.23 16.21 9.78
CA ILE A 507 11.00 16.47 9.01
C ILE A 507 10.12 17.50 9.72
N VAL A 508 9.97 17.40 11.05
CA VAL A 508 9.17 18.34 11.84
C VAL A 508 9.75 19.77 11.81
N ARG A 509 11.08 19.91 11.78
CA ARG A 509 11.74 21.23 11.73
C ARG A 509 11.80 21.86 10.34
N HIS A 510 11.66 21.06 9.28
CA HIS A 510 11.72 21.50 7.90
C HIS A 510 10.38 21.32 7.15
N PRO A 511 9.23 21.83 7.67
CA PRO A 511 7.92 21.64 7.06
C PRO A 511 7.76 22.36 5.71
N GLN A 512 8.70 23.25 5.35
CA GLN A 512 8.72 23.92 4.04
C GLN A 512 9.51 23.14 2.98
N GLU A 513 10.21 22.06 3.37
CA GLU A 513 10.98 21.21 2.46
C GLU A 513 10.37 19.80 2.38
N LEU A 514 9.98 19.23 3.53
CA LEU A 514 9.50 17.86 3.65
C LEU A 514 8.25 17.80 4.52
N ARG A 515 7.26 17.01 4.11
CA ARG A 515 6.07 16.70 4.91
C ARG A 515 5.70 15.24 4.79
N PHE A 516 5.10 14.70 5.84
CA PHE A 516 4.39 13.43 5.71
C PHE A 516 3.14 13.60 4.85
N CYS A 517 2.79 12.53 4.16
CA CYS A 517 1.51 12.42 3.47
C CYS A 517 0.36 12.67 4.45
N ARG A 518 -0.68 13.40 4.01
CA ARG A 518 -1.86 13.71 4.84
C ARG A 518 -2.69 12.48 5.19
N THR A 519 -2.59 11.41 4.38
CA THR A 519 -3.35 10.19 4.63
C THR A 519 -2.88 9.58 5.95
N PRO A 520 -3.79 9.33 6.92
CA PRO A 520 -3.44 8.69 8.18
C PRO A 520 -2.70 7.37 7.92
N ASP A 521 -1.72 7.07 8.77
CA ASP A 521 -0.85 5.88 8.69
C ASP A 521 0.03 5.77 7.43
N CYS A 522 -0.04 6.74 6.50
CA CYS A 522 0.85 6.79 5.35
C CYS A 522 2.20 7.41 5.75
N GLY A 523 3.21 6.55 5.93
CA GLY A 523 4.59 6.98 6.24
C GLY A 523 5.37 7.58 5.07
N GLN A 524 4.73 7.90 3.94
CA GLN A 524 5.42 8.53 2.80
C GLN A 524 5.74 9.99 3.08
N ILE A 525 6.88 10.41 2.54
CA ILE A 525 7.39 11.77 2.69
C ILE A 525 7.36 12.44 1.33
N CYS A 526 6.67 13.58 1.27
CA CYS A 526 6.54 14.40 0.09
C CYS A 526 7.47 15.61 0.21
N ARG A 527 8.15 15.94 -0.90
CA ARG A 527 8.89 17.19 -1.02
C ARG A 527 7.91 18.33 -1.29
N VAL A 528 8.08 19.43 -0.57
CA VAL A 528 7.26 20.62 -0.73
C VAL A 528 7.81 21.45 -1.88
N VAL A 529 6.93 21.85 -2.80
CA VAL A 529 7.30 22.76 -3.90
C VAL A 529 7.09 24.21 -3.43
N PRO A 530 8.12 25.07 -3.49
CA PRO A 530 8.00 26.47 -3.08
C PRO A 530 6.89 27.20 -3.85
N GLN A 531 6.08 27.97 -3.13
CA GLN A 531 4.92 28.68 -3.70
C GLN A 531 5.32 29.90 -4.55
N ASN A 532 6.59 30.29 -4.54
CA ASN A 532 7.14 31.42 -5.31
C ASN A 532 7.56 31.02 -6.74
N GLY A 533 7.34 29.77 -7.15
CA GLY A 533 7.65 29.24 -8.49
C GLY A 533 6.41 29.04 -9.38
N PRO A 534 6.55 28.39 -10.56
CA PRO A 534 5.40 27.99 -11.37
C PRO A 534 4.43 27.13 -10.57
N ARG A 535 3.13 27.21 -10.91
CA ARG A 535 2.04 26.54 -10.17
C ARG A 535 2.40 25.07 -9.90
N PRO A 536 2.34 24.61 -8.63
CA PRO A 536 2.72 23.25 -8.28
C PRO A 536 1.83 22.23 -9.00
N VAL A 537 2.45 21.29 -9.72
CA VAL A 537 1.73 20.19 -10.37
C VAL A 537 1.22 19.23 -9.29
N PRO A 538 -0.07 18.85 -9.30
CA PRO A 538 -0.61 17.86 -8.38
C PRO A 538 0.24 16.59 -8.40
N THR A 539 0.62 16.11 -7.21
CA THR A 539 1.48 14.94 -7.08
C THR A 539 0.71 13.83 -6.40
N GLN A 540 0.76 12.64 -7.01
CA GLN A 540 0.20 11.44 -6.44
C GLN A 540 1.18 10.79 -5.48
N CYS A 541 0.71 10.42 -4.29
CA CYS A 541 1.51 9.67 -3.34
C CYS A 541 1.61 8.19 -3.76
N PRO A 542 2.83 7.62 -3.91
CA PRO A 542 3.01 6.26 -4.40
C PRO A 542 2.51 5.18 -3.43
N ALA A 543 2.35 5.49 -2.13
CA ALA A 543 1.86 4.50 -1.17
C ALA A 543 0.34 4.49 -1.02
N CYS A 544 -0.27 5.66 -0.79
CA CYS A 544 -1.71 5.78 -0.53
C CYS A 544 -2.53 6.19 -1.76
N LEU A 545 -1.89 6.46 -2.90
CA LEU A 545 -2.53 6.89 -4.16
C LEU A 545 -3.33 8.20 -4.08
N ASP A 546 -3.36 8.89 -2.93
CA ASP A 546 -4.00 10.20 -2.81
C ASP A 546 -3.23 11.25 -3.61
N ILE A 547 -3.97 12.15 -4.23
CA ILE A 547 -3.43 13.24 -5.04
C ILE A 547 -3.52 14.51 -4.22
N VAL A 548 -2.36 15.07 -3.92
CA VAL A 548 -2.24 16.25 -3.06
C VAL A 548 -1.54 17.39 -3.78
N CYS A 549 -1.87 18.62 -3.39
CA CYS A 549 -1.09 19.78 -3.79
C CYS A 549 0.25 19.78 -3.02
N PRO A 550 1.41 19.69 -3.70
CA PRO A 550 2.70 19.61 -3.02
C PRO A 550 3.12 20.92 -2.34
N GLY A 551 2.41 22.04 -2.59
CA GLY A 551 2.67 23.33 -1.95
C GLY A 551 1.96 23.53 -0.60
N CYS A 552 0.74 23.00 -0.44
CA CYS A 552 -0.06 23.16 0.79
C CYS A 552 -0.32 21.85 1.54
N ASN A 553 -0.12 20.69 0.89
CA ASN A 553 -0.47 19.34 1.37
C ASN A 553 -1.98 19.11 1.58
N GLU A 554 -2.81 19.86 0.85
CA GLU A 554 -4.28 19.72 0.84
C GLU A 554 -4.76 19.09 -0.48
N ASP A 555 -6.08 18.89 -0.60
CA ASP A 555 -6.72 18.48 -1.84
C ASP A 555 -6.34 19.42 -3.01
N VAL A 556 -6.30 18.83 -4.21
CA VAL A 556 -6.01 19.56 -5.44
C VAL A 556 -7.00 20.70 -5.62
N HIS A 557 -6.48 21.90 -5.80
CA HIS A 557 -7.27 23.10 -6.02
C HIS A 557 -6.82 23.79 -7.31
N GLU A 558 -7.76 23.94 -8.24
CA GLU A 558 -7.56 24.64 -9.50
C GLU A 558 -8.11 26.06 -9.36
N GLY A 559 -7.39 27.05 -9.89
CA GLY A 559 -7.84 28.44 -9.92
C GLY A 559 -7.47 29.28 -8.68
N SER A 560 -7.29 28.69 -7.50
CA SER A 560 -6.90 29.39 -6.26
C SER A 560 -5.44 29.17 -5.87
N THR A 561 -4.85 30.14 -5.14
CA THR A 561 -3.54 29.97 -4.52
C THR A 561 -3.63 29.04 -3.30
N CYS A 562 -2.50 28.46 -2.90
CA CYS A 562 -2.43 27.64 -1.69
C CYS A 562 -2.88 28.41 -0.43
N ALA A 563 -2.62 29.72 -0.38
CA ALA A 563 -3.01 30.59 0.71
C ALA A 563 -4.54 30.81 0.73
N GLU A 564 -5.13 31.10 -0.43
CA GLU A 564 -6.59 31.20 -0.58
C GLU A 564 -7.30 29.90 -0.23
N ASN A 565 -6.83 28.76 -0.74
CA ASN A 565 -7.45 27.47 -0.44
C ASN A 565 -7.41 27.15 1.07
N ARG A 566 -6.33 27.52 1.76
CA ARG A 566 -6.21 27.35 3.21
C ARG A 566 -7.14 28.29 3.98
N ALA A 567 -7.28 29.54 3.54
CA ALA A 567 -8.22 30.49 4.13
C ALA A 567 -9.67 30.04 3.91
N HIS A 568 -9.99 29.55 2.71
CA HIS A 568 -11.30 29.00 2.40
C HIS A 568 -11.62 27.74 3.18
N ASN A 569 -10.65 26.88 3.48
CA ASN A 569 -10.88 25.65 4.25
C ASN A 569 -10.76 25.85 5.78
N ASN A 570 -10.57 27.08 6.26
CA ASN A 570 -10.55 27.36 7.70
C ASN A 570 -11.98 27.57 8.23
N PRO A 571 -12.52 26.67 9.08
CA PRO A 571 -13.90 26.78 9.57
C PRO A 571 -14.18 28.08 10.31
N ALA A 572 -13.23 28.57 11.11
CA ALA A 572 -13.39 29.81 11.86
C ALA A 572 -13.41 31.05 10.96
N GLU A 573 -12.67 31.03 9.85
CA GLU A 573 -12.69 32.11 8.87
C GLU A 573 -13.93 32.02 7.98
N GLN A 574 -14.40 30.82 7.64
CA GLN A 574 -15.69 30.64 6.98
C GLN A 574 -16.83 31.20 7.82
N ASP A 575 -16.88 30.89 9.12
CA ASP A 575 -17.88 31.41 10.04
C ASP A 575 -17.81 32.94 10.13
N ARG A 576 -16.59 33.50 10.21
CA ARG A 576 -16.37 34.96 10.20
C ARG A 576 -16.84 35.62 8.90
N LEU A 577 -16.54 35.03 7.75
CA LEU A 577 -16.95 35.53 6.44
C LEU A 577 -18.48 35.47 6.27
N VAL A 578 -19.12 34.39 6.74
CA VAL A 578 -20.57 34.26 6.78
C VAL A 578 -21.18 35.35 7.69
N GLU A 579 -20.58 35.62 8.85
CA GLU A 579 -21.03 36.69 9.75
C GLU A 579 -20.86 38.08 9.16
N ALA A 580 -19.72 38.36 8.53
CA ALA A 580 -19.48 39.63 7.84
C ALA A 580 -20.47 39.84 6.69
N TRP A 581 -20.75 38.78 5.92
CA TRP A 581 -21.76 38.82 4.86
C TRP A 581 -23.17 39.09 5.41
N ILE A 582 -23.59 38.40 6.48
CA ILE A 582 -24.87 38.62 7.18
C ILE A 582 -24.98 40.06 7.68
N ALA A 583 -23.93 40.59 8.31
CA ALA A 583 -23.89 41.97 8.79
C ALA A 583 -24.02 42.98 7.64
N GLY A 584 -23.43 42.67 6.47
CA GLY A 584 -23.53 43.48 5.27
C GLY A 584 -24.91 43.46 4.58
N GLN A 585 -25.82 42.56 4.94
CA GLN A 585 -27.16 42.47 4.31
C GLN A 585 -28.19 43.49 4.86
N GLY A 586 -27.78 44.41 5.74
CA GLY A 586 -28.67 45.45 6.27
C GLY A 586 -29.81 44.88 7.13
N GLY A 587 -29.57 43.78 7.83
CA GLY A 587 -30.56 43.14 8.70
C GLY A 587 -31.63 42.29 7.98
N ARG A 588 -31.50 42.06 6.66
CA ARG A 588 -32.37 41.17 5.86
C ARG A 588 -32.10 39.68 6.07
N VAL A 589 -30.90 39.34 6.53
CA VAL A 589 -30.49 37.97 6.83
C VAL A 589 -30.12 37.87 8.31
N LYS A 590 -30.55 36.81 8.99
CA LYS A 590 -30.20 36.50 10.39
C LYS A 590 -29.91 35.00 10.53
N LYS A 591 -29.15 34.58 11.56
CA LYS A 591 -28.95 33.14 11.84
C LYS A 591 -30.16 32.57 12.58
N CYS A 592 -30.57 31.34 12.25
CA CYS A 592 -31.56 30.62 13.04
C CYS A 592 -30.98 30.28 14.43
N PRO A 593 -31.65 30.65 15.54
CA PRO A 593 -31.17 30.38 16.90
C PRO A 593 -31.10 28.88 17.26
N GLN A 594 -31.82 28.01 16.54
CA GLN A 594 -31.83 26.57 16.82
C GLN A 594 -30.76 25.78 16.04
N CYS A 595 -30.45 26.16 14.80
CA CYS A 595 -29.53 25.40 13.95
C CYS A 595 -28.38 26.22 13.34
N GLY A 596 -28.33 27.53 13.58
CA GLY A 596 -27.28 28.41 13.08
C GLY A 596 -27.34 28.74 11.59
N VAL A 597 -28.21 28.09 10.81
CA VAL A 597 -28.35 28.32 9.36
C VAL A 597 -28.85 29.75 9.10
N PRO A 598 -28.24 30.50 8.16
CA PRO A 598 -28.72 31.83 7.76
C PRO A 598 -30.12 31.74 7.13
N VAL A 599 -31.02 32.60 7.57
CA VAL A 599 -32.39 32.74 7.08
C VAL A 599 -32.60 34.17 6.58
N GLU A 600 -33.14 34.30 5.38
CA GLU A 600 -33.46 35.58 4.74
C GLU A 600 -34.94 35.91 4.95
N LYS A 601 -35.23 37.18 5.25
CA LYS A 601 -36.60 37.68 5.33
C LYS A 601 -37.05 38.19 3.95
N THR A 602 -37.93 37.44 3.31
CA THR A 602 -38.41 37.73 1.95
C THR A 602 -39.69 38.59 1.91
N ALA A 603 -40.55 38.55 2.94
CA ALA A 603 -41.79 39.33 2.98
C ALA A 603 -42.27 39.67 4.41
N GLY A 604 -43.13 40.69 4.52
CA GLY A 604 -43.47 41.46 5.73
C GLY A 604 -43.98 40.76 6.99
N CYS A 605 -44.08 39.43 7.05
CA CYS A 605 -44.39 38.72 8.30
C CYS A 605 -43.14 38.58 9.18
N ASN A 606 -43.28 38.76 10.50
CA ASN A 606 -42.18 38.55 11.45
C ASN A 606 -42.02 37.07 11.88
N HIS A 607 -42.80 36.15 11.35
CA HIS A 607 -42.65 34.71 11.59
C HIS A 607 -41.84 34.06 10.45
N ILE A 608 -40.70 33.46 10.81
CA ILE A 608 -39.86 32.67 9.91
C ILE A 608 -39.94 31.19 10.30
N ALA A 609 -40.30 30.31 9.36
CA ALA A 609 -40.21 28.88 9.54
C ALA A 609 -38.88 28.37 8.95
N CYS A 610 -37.99 27.85 9.80
CA CYS A 610 -36.70 27.32 9.37
C CYS A 610 -36.85 25.88 8.86
N ARG A 611 -35.96 25.46 7.94
CA ARG A 611 -35.92 24.08 7.42
C ARG A 611 -35.62 23.02 8.48
N CYS A 612 -35.07 23.41 9.63
CA CYS A 612 -34.88 22.51 10.78
C CYS A 612 -36.19 22.26 11.57
N GLY A 613 -37.30 22.88 11.18
CA GLY A 613 -38.60 22.78 11.85
C GLY A 613 -38.87 23.84 12.91
N ALA A 614 -37.90 24.72 13.21
CA ALA A 614 -38.06 25.80 14.18
C ALA A 614 -38.92 26.95 13.63
N HIS A 615 -39.87 27.46 14.42
CA HIS A 615 -40.62 28.68 14.12
C HIS A 615 -40.02 29.85 14.92
N VAL A 616 -39.49 30.85 14.22
CA VAL A 616 -38.65 31.91 14.80
C VAL A 616 -39.30 33.27 14.60
N CYS A 617 -39.34 34.09 15.65
CA CYS A 617 -39.76 35.48 15.54
C CYS A 617 -38.59 36.36 15.09
N TRP A 618 -38.74 37.08 13.99
CA TRP A 618 -37.71 37.94 13.40
C TRP A 618 -37.30 39.12 14.30
N HIS A 619 -38.21 39.60 15.14
CA HIS A 619 -37.97 40.75 16.01
C HIS A 619 -37.09 40.39 17.20
N CYS A 620 -37.51 39.42 18.00
CA CYS A 620 -36.82 39.02 19.23
C CYS A 620 -35.88 37.84 19.07
N THR A 621 -35.82 37.21 17.88
CA THR A 621 -35.05 36.00 17.60
C THR A 621 -35.40 34.80 18.50
N GLY A 622 -36.58 34.80 19.13
CA GLY A 622 -37.08 33.69 19.94
C GLY A 622 -37.60 32.52 19.10
N VAL A 623 -37.46 31.30 19.62
CA VAL A 623 -37.99 30.06 19.05
C VAL A 623 -39.30 29.69 19.73
N PHE A 624 -40.30 29.31 18.94
CA PHE A 624 -41.64 28.98 19.40
C PHE A 624 -42.18 27.77 18.64
N ASP A 625 -43.28 27.20 19.14
CA ASP A 625 -44.09 26.25 18.39
C ASP A 625 -44.96 26.98 17.36
N ALA A 626 -45.34 26.27 16.28
CA ALA A 626 -46.10 26.81 15.16
C ALA A 626 -47.41 27.51 15.59
N GLY A 627 -48.06 27.00 16.64
CA GLY A 627 -49.31 27.53 17.18
C GLY A 627 -49.14 28.77 18.07
N ASP A 628 -48.02 28.87 18.78
CA ASP A 628 -47.84 29.85 19.85
C ASP A 628 -47.14 31.14 19.38
N ILE A 629 -46.40 31.06 18.26
CA ILE A 629 -45.63 32.19 17.74
C ILE A 629 -46.49 33.42 17.42
N TYR A 630 -47.71 33.21 16.89
CA TYR A 630 -48.65 34.30 16.63
C TYR A 630 -49.28 34.85 17.92
N GLY A 631 -49.38 34.05 18.98
CA GLY A 631 -49.75 34.54 20.31
C GLY A 631 -48.66 35.46 20.87
N HIS A 632 -47.41 35.02 20.79
CA HIS A 632 -46.24 35.80 21.21
C HIS A 632 -46.12 37.11 20.44
N MET A 633 -46.16 37.10 19.11
CA MET A 633 -46.01 38.33 18.30
C MET A 633 -47.07 39.38 18.65
N ARG A 634 -48.32 38.96 18.88
CA ARG A 634 -49.39 39.89 19.30
C ARG A 634 -49.17 40.43 20.71
N ALA A 635 -48.77 39.58 21.65
CA ALA A 635 -48.61 39.96 23.05
C ALA A 635 -47.35 40.80 23.32
N ALA A 636 -46.23 40.47 22.67
CA ALA A 636 -44.93 41.08 22.92
C ALA A 636 -44.55 42.19 21.95
N HIS A 637 -45.09 42.16 20.72
CA HIS A 637 -44.73 43.11 19.66
C HIS A 637 -45.93 43.89 19.11
N GLY A 638 -47.16 43.60 19.55
CA GLY A 638 -48.37 44.32 19.16
C GLY A 638 -48.84 44.09 17.73
N SER A 639 -48.02 43.51 16.85
CA SER A 639 -48.32 43.28 15.43
C SER A 639 -47.66 42.01 14.88
N TYR A 640 -48.17 41.57 13.73
CA TYR A 640 -47.59 40.49 12.92
C TYR A 640 -46.62 40.98 11.85
N TYR A 641 -46.76 42.25 11.48
CA TYR A 641 -46.05 42.93 10.41
C TYR A 641 -45.12 43.99 11.00
N ALA A 642 -44.03 44.31 10.30
CA ALA A 642 -43.18 45.44 10.69
C ALA A 642 -43.94 46.77 10.52
N GLU A 643 -43.78 47.71 11.47
CA GLU A 643 -44.21 49.10 11.26
C GLU A 643 -43.43 49.73 10.08
N PRO A 644 -44.01 50.68 9.33
CA PRO A 644 -43.38 51.26 8.15
C PRO A 644 -42.26 52.21 8.57
N ALA A 645 -41.07 51.67 8.82
CA ALA A 645 -39.82 52.42 8.71
C ALA A 645 -39.42 52.46 7.23
N GLU A 646 -38.90 53.62 6.80
CA GLU A 646 -38.55 54.01 5.43
C GLU A 646 -38.07 52.87 4.52
N ASP A 647 -38.59 52.89 3.29
CA ASP A 647 -38.36 51.89 2.24
C ASP A 647 -36.85 51.62 2.02
N PRO A 648 -36.32 50.42 2.36
CA PRO A 648 -34.93 50.08 2.13
C PRO A 648 -34.63 49.77 0.65
N PHE A 649 -35.63 49.88 -0.24
CA PHE A 649 -35.51 49.68 -1.68
C PHE A 649 -35.39 50.98 -2.49
N ALA A 650 -35.40 52.15 -1.85
CA ALA A 650 -35.19 53.43 -2.53
C ALA A 650 -33.72 53.56 -2.99
N GLY A 651 -33.45 53.17 -4.24
CA GLY A 651 -32.18 53.41 -4.94
C GLY A 651 -31.44 52.19 -5.49
N ILE A 652 -32.06 51.00 -5.51
CA ILE A 652 -31.41 49.80 -6.07
C ILE A 652 -31.58 49.79 -7.60
N ASP A 653 -30.47 49.90 -8.32
CA ASP A 653 -30.45 49.64 -9.77
C ASP A 653 -30.54 48.13 -10.01
N HIS A 654 -31.76 47.64 -10.23
CA HIS A 654 -32.04 46.25 -10.52
C HIS A 654 -31.29 45.73 -11.76
N ALA A 655 -30.89 46.60 -12.69
CA ALA A 655 -30.14 46.19 -13.88
C ALA A 655 -28.70 45.78 -13.54
N GLU A 656 -28.06 46.43 -12.56
CA GLU A 656 -26.69 46.10 -12.14
C GLU A 656 -26.66 44.76 -11.39
N GLN A 657 -27.66 44.51 -10.54
CA GLN A 657 -27.82 43.26 -9.81
C GLN A 657 -28.12 42.07 -10.74
N GLU A 658 -28.92 42.29 -11.79
CA GLU A 658 -29.20 41.27 -12.81
C GLU A 658 -27.96 40.94 -13.65
N ASN A 659 -27.13 41.96 -13.95
CA ASN A 659 -25.89 41.78 -14.71
C ASN A 659 -24.83 41.00 -13.91
N MET A 660 -24.72 41.25 -12.60
CA MET A 660 -23.85 40.45 -11.70
C MET A 660 -24.32 39.00 -11.56
N LEU A 661 -25.63 38.76 -11.47
CA LEU A 661 -26.19 37.40 -11.44
C LEU A 661 -25.99 36.66 -12.77
N ARG A 662 -26.00 37.38 -13.90
CA ARG A 662 -25.73 36.82 -15.23
C ARG A 662 -24.26 36.40 -15.38
N GLN A 663 -23.32 37.25 -14.95
CA GLN A 663 -21.89 36.91 -14.90
C GLN A 663 -21.60 35.73 -13.96
N ALA A 664 -22.31 35.62 -12.83
CA ALA A 664 -22.19 34.49 -11.90
C ALA A 664 -22.77 33.17 -12.46
N ARG A 665 -23.73 33.22 -13.39
CA ARG A 665 -24.29 32.05 -14.08
C ARG A 665 -23.40 31.57 -15.22
N GLU A 666 -22.77 32.48 -15.96
CA GLU A 666 -21.84 32.15 -17.05
C GLU A 666 -20.52 31.56 -16.54
N GLY A 667 -20.11 31.88 -15.30
CA GLY A 667 -18.95 31.26 -14.65
C GLY A 667 -19.19 29.89 -13.99
N ARG A 668 -20.43 29.38 -13.97
CA ARG A 668 -20.81 28.10 -13.31
C ARG A 668 -21.39 27.07 -14.28
N GLY A 669 -20.75 26.89 -15.44
CA GLY A 669 -20.91 25.66 -16.21
C GLY A 669 -20.26 24.50 -15.45
N GLN A 670 -21.07 23.52 -15.04
CA GLN A 670 -20.72 22.27 -14.33
C GLN A 670 -20.49 22.37 -12.82
N ARG A 671 -21.60 22.46 -12.07
CA ARG A 671 -21.86 21.63 -10.87
C ARG A 671 -23.36 21.63 -10.63
N ASP A 672 -23.98 20.48 -10.86
CA ASP A 672 -25.39 20.23 -10.54
C ASP A 672 -25.63 20.43 -9.05
N GLY A 673 -26.60 21.29 -8.75
CA GLY A 673 -27.05 21.64 -7.42
C GLY A 673 -28.13 22.70 -7.53
N GLY A 674 -29.36 22.24 -7.79
CA GLY A 674 -30.52 23.09 -8.06
C GLY A 674 -30.76 24.12 -6.95
N TRP A 675 -30.72 25.39 -7.34
CA TRP A 675 -31.28 26.48 -6.57
C TRP A 675 -32.74 26.63 -6.96
N CYS A 676 -33.65 26.11 -6.12
CA CYS A 676 -35.07 26.47 -6.20
C CYS A 676 -35.30 27.72 -5.35
N ILE A 677 -35.75 28.78 -6.03
CA ILE A 677 -36.25 30.04 -5.49
C ILE A 677 -37.52 29.74 -4.68
N VAL A 678 -37.63 30.27 -3.45
CA VAL A 678 -38.88 30.38 -2.69
C VAL A 678 -39.04 31.80 -2.24
#